data_AF-A0A0C5E669-F1
#
_entry.id   AF-A0A0C5E669-F1
#
_cell.length_a   1.000
_cell.length_b   1.000
_cell.length_c   1.000
_cell.angle_alpha   90.00
_cell.angle_beta   90.00
_cell.angle_gamma   90.00
#
_symmetry.space_group_name_H-M   'P 1'
#
loop_
_entity.id
_entity.type
_entity.pdbx_description
1 polymer ?
#
loop_
_entity_poly.entity_id
_entity_poly.type
_entity_poly.pdbx_seq_one_letter_code
_entity_poly.pdbx_strand_id
1 'polypeptide(L)'
;MTYLDQKLSISLEESAATLSADWFAHKNNPLSPPRPAGNVVTPLVCGEEAFKKVYDCIMAATKSIDLISWGFDPGLRLDRSSSDSLNLGELLRHKADNGVEVRVLIWNNRLAQIGENSVIGEGWSGKGGTSLGSGLRDGQPADTSGLDDKRKKLLAQQQKQQARLEQLPANDEAGRRAIRNDLIDIQQSLDNLDTGYTKGRDSGGTVQDPDEQIKTRNWHRWVHSHEARNIEFRTRDFKLVGELTYDDQNGLRMHYGRLAILWRLLKGESDNVPFMQMLLLSLFPSHHQKTLVVDYMDPQKAQGFVMGHNLQRNYWDTTAHAYDDEAGKRDKGFGPWQDLSLHVLGPVLFDLNHNFCNAWDKSSSWIRRVFKGTLSSQRSAVKPLSLIRDGGEPAQICRTHPEEGPETTILEVYEKALGNVHQYAYIENQYFRYKPLAERLKKIAADYVAAGKQQDLHLFVVTNNPDSGHFSSSTYEMLDTLGQGELMPLAHRDLLYDQRQLAYRQRELNARDPSPARDQELAKVQTQMNEQGIGPSRADELLAMDPNKHYNQAAARELEPELLPPKGLKIIVATLVSCKDGSGASTAPMAKTREQRQTEHDITEHLGPEQGTAQYKSIYVHSKLLLVDDLFFTLGSANINERSLKYDSELNIAMPSPQTTRTWRERLWEMHSGKAPKSNKKTLSENIADDYEIWDRVITDNWEKQKKKLPLMGKLVRFWDVVTPYAKALD
;
A
#
# COMPACT_ATOMS: atom_id res chain seq x y z
N MET A 1 24.10 6.72 -19.82
CA MET A 1 24.36 7.71 -18.76
C MET A 1 23.75 7.17 -17.48
N THR A 2 24.57 6.75 -16.53
CA THR A 2 24.16 6.52 -15.14
C THR A 2 23.91 7.89 -14.53
N TYR A 3 22.64 8.24 -14.28
CA TYR A 3 22.27 9.45 -13.56
C TYR A 3 22.59 9.25 -12.08
N LEU A 4 23.86 9.42 -11.72
CA LEU A 4 24.23 9.88 -10.38
C LEU A 4 24.14 11.40 -10.46
N ASP A 5 22.97 11.96 -10.16
CA ASP A 5 22.86 13.40 -9.94
C ASP A 5 23.67 13.71 -8.68
N GLN A 6 24.94 14.03 -8.86
CA GLN A 6 25.82 14.43 -7.77
C GLN A 6 25.79 15.94 -7.67
N LYS A 7 25.55 16.44 -6.47
CA LYS A 7 25.71 17.86 -6.17
C LYS A 7 27.14 18.11 -5.74
N LEU A 8 27.85 18.92 -6.52
CA LEU A 8 29.14 19.48 -6.13
C LEU A 8 28.90 20.83 -5.43
N SER A 9 29.21 20.89 -4.14
CA SER A 9 29.24 22.14 -3.38
C SER A 9 30.68 22.59 -3.19
N ILE A 10 30.99 23.81 -3.61
CA ILE A 10 32.34 24.38 -3.51
C ILE A 10 32.28 25.49 -2.44
N SER A 11 33.04 25.33 -1.37
CA SER A 11 33.28 26.37 -0.37
C SER A 11 34.61 27.03 -0.67
N LEU A 12 34.57 28.28 -1.15
CA LEU A 12 35.77 29.06 -1.41
C LEU A 12 36.45 29.51 -0.10
N GLU A 13 35.68 29.73 0.96
CA GLU A 13 36.23 30.08 2.29
C GLU A 13 36.97 28.90 2.93
N GLU A 14 36.44 27.67 2.79
CA GLU A 14 37.05 26.47 3.35
C GLU A 14 38.04 25.78 2.39
N SER A 15 38.19 26.30 1.17
CA SER A 15 38.94 25.65 0.07
C SER A 15 38.56 24.17 -0.11
N ALA A 16 37.28 23.88 0.04
CA ALA A 16 36.73 22.52 0.07
C ALA A 16 35.69 22.32 -1.04
N ALA A 17 35.64 21.10 -1.55
CA ALA A 17 34.60 20.66 -2.46
C ALA A 17 33.95 19.39 -1.91
N THR A 18 32.63 19.44 -1.72
CA THR A 18 31.82 18.32 -1.23
C THR A 18 30.98 17.78 -2.37
N LEU A 19 31.12 16.49 -2.66
CA LEU A 19 30.30 15.77 -3.62
C LEU A 19 29.28 14.94 -2.84
N SER A 20 27.99 15.27 -2.96
CA SER A 20 26.91 14.53 -2.30
C SER A 20 25.94 13.98 -3.32
N ALA A 21 25.34 12.81 -3.04
CA ALA A 21 24.21 12.33 -3.81
C ALA A 21 23.03 13.33 -3.72
N ASP A 22 22.38 13.60 -4.84
CA ASP A 22 21.15 14.38 -4.87
C ASP A 22 19.97 13.48 -4.48
N TRP A 23 19.42 13.72 -3.30
CA TRP A 23 18.31 12.96 -2.73
C TRP A 23 16.95 13.63 -2.94
N PHE A 24 16.94 14.92 -3.27
CA PHE A 24 15.74 15.72 -3.29
C PHE A 24 15.17 15.86 -4.68
N ALA A 25 13.85 16.00 -4.77
CA ALA A 25 13.16 16.26 -6.02
C ALA A 25 13.31 17.73 -6.42
N HIS A 26 13.59 17.97 -7.71
CA HIS A 26 13.70 19.31 -8.30
C HIS A 26 12.80 19.50 -9.53
N LYS A 27 12.18 18.43 -10.03
CA LYS A 27 11.40 18.45 -11.27
C LYS A 27 10.26 19.48 -11.18
N ASN A 28 10.19 20.32 -12.20
CA ASN A 28 9.16 21.34 -12.39
C ASN A 28 9.04 22.38 -11.26
N ASN A 29 10.12 22.65 -10.52
CA ASN A 29 10.14 23.59 -9.39
C ASN A 29 9.04 23.25 -8.34
N PRO A 30 9.29 22.23 -7.51
CA PRO A 30 8.26 21.66 -6.65
C PRO A 30 7.69 22.69 -5.69
N LEU A 31 6.41 22.53 -5.34
CA LEU A 31 5.73 23.47 -4.42
C LEU A 31 6.33 23.46 -3.02
N SER A 32 6.92 22.32 -2.65
CA SER A 32 7.62 22.12 -1.40
C SER A 32 9.12 21.97 -1.68
N PRO A 33 9.91 23.06 -1.56
CA PRO A 33 11.35 22.97 -1.70
C PRO A 33 11.98 22.23 -0.52
N PRO A 34 13.20 21.67 -0.66
CA PRO A 34 13.92 21.07 0.46
C PRO A 34 14.12 22.08 1.61
N ARG A 35 13.79 21.65 2.83
CA ARG A 35 14.05 22.36 4.07
C ARG A 35 15.41 21.92 4.60
N PRO A 36 16.43 22.80 4.66
CA PRO A 36 17.82 22.37 4.80
C PRO A 36 18.21 21.90 6.21
N ALA A 37 17.46 22.25 7.25
CA ALA A 37 17.81 21.89 8.63
C ALA A 37 16.60 22.02 9.57
N GLY A 38 16.76 21.48 10.79
CA GLY A 38 15.84 21.67 11.91
C GLY A 38 14.52 20.91 11.80
N ASN A 39 14.47 19.89 10.94
CA ASN A 39 13.35 18.95 10.89
C ASN A 39 13.66 17.75 11.77
N VAL A 40 12.79 17.49 12.74
CA VAL A 40 12.90 16.36 13.67
C VAL A 40 11.73 15.44 13.42
N VAL A 41 12.02 14.14 13.27
CA VAL A 41 11.01 13.13 13.01
C VAL A 41 11.07 12.01 14.04
N THR A 42 9.92 11.42 14.34
CA THR A 42 9.82 10.24 15.21
C THR A 42 9.09 9.12 14.45
N PRO A 43 9.78 8.01 14.13
CA PRO A 43 9.18 6.79 13.61
C PRO A 43 8.07 6.23 14.51
N LEU A 44 6.91 5.93 13.94
CA LEU A 44 5.78 5.30 14.63
C LEU A 44 5.39 4.02 13.87
N VAL A 45 5.42 2.88 14.55
CA VAL A 45 5.10 1.58 13.95
C VAL A 45 3.75 1.10 14.46
N CYS A 46 2.91 0.64 13.53
CA CYS A 46 1.54 0.20 13.77
C CYS A 46 0.63 1.28 14.36
N GLY A 47 -0.66 0.95 14.40
CA GLY A 47 -1.70 1.88 14.82
C GLY A 47 -1.63 2.25 16.30
N GLU A 48 -1.16 1.36 17.18
CA GLU A 48 -1.02 1.65 18.60
C GLU A 48 -0.15 2.88 18.86
N GLU A 49 1.08 2.90 18.32
CA GLU A 49 1.99 4.04 18.51
C GLU A 49 1.53 5.27 17.74
N ALA A 50 1.15 5.08 16.47
CA ALA A 50 0.76 6.18 15.60
C ALA A 50 -0.48 6.90 16.14
N PHE A 51 -1.53 6.15 16.47
CA PHE A 51 -2.77 6.72 16.97
C PHE A 51 -2.66 7.23 18.40
N LYS A 52 -1.89 6.57 19.28
CA LYS A 52 -1.63 7.12 20.62
C LYS A 52 -0.95 8.49 20.53
N LYS A 53 0.07 8.62 19.67
CA LYS A 53 0.77 9.90 19.48
C LYS A 53 -0.16 10.96 18.88
N VAL A 54 -1.02 10.59 17.93
CA VAL A 54 -2.06 11.48 17.39
C VAL A 54 -3.05 11.92 18.48
N TYR A 55 -3.53 10.99 19.32
CA TYR A 55 -4.42 11.28 20.42
C TYR A 55 -3.81 12.30 21.40
N ASP A 56 -2.57 12.06 21.82
CA ASP A 56 -1.85 12.94 22.75
C ASP A 56 -1.68 14.35 22.15
N CYS A 57 -1.33 14.44 20.87
CA CYS A 57 -1.20 15.72 20.17
C CYS A 57 -2.55 16.46 20.05
N ILE A 58 -3.64 15.77 19.70
CA ILE A 58 -4.98 16.39 19.62
C ILE A 58 -5.45 16.82 21.01
N MET A 59 -5.23 15.99 22.03
CA MET A 59 -5.62 16.30 23.40
C MET A 59 -4.89 17.55 23.91
N ALA A 60 -3.59 17.67 23.60
CA ALA A 60 -2.76 18.82 23.96
C ALA A 60 -3.03 20.09 23.13
N ALA A 61 -3.77 20.00 22.02
CA ALA A 61 -4.03 21.13 21.13
C ALA A 61 -4.73 22.29 21.85
N THR A 62 -4.33 23.53 21.56
CA THR A 62 -4.85 24.74 22.20
C THR A 62 -5.38 25.78 21.22
N LYS A 63 -5.08 25.64 19.92
CA LYS A 63 -5.40 26.63 18.89
C LYS A 63 -6.10 26.00 17.70
N SER A 64 -5.51 24.97 17.09
CA SER A 64 -6.07 24.40 15.86
C SER A 64 -5.70 22.94 15.64
N ILE A 65 -6.59 22.23 14.95
CA ILE A 65 -6.40 20.85 14.48
C ILE A 65 -6.83 20.82 13.01
N ASP A 66 -5.90 20.50 12.10
CA ASP A 66 -6.15 20.45 10.66
C ASP A 66 -5.79 19.05 10.13
N LEU A 67 -6.79 18.33 9.61
CA LEU A 67 -6.71 16.90 9.32
C LEU A 67 -7.10 16.61 7.87
N ILE A 68 -6.24 15.90 7.15
CA ILE A 68 -6.52 15.28 5.84
C ILE A 68 -6.42 13.76 5.99
N SER A 69 -7.40 13.03 5.48
CA SER A 69 -7.33 11.57 5.39
C SER A 69 -8.13 11.06 4.20
N TRP A 70 -7.75 9.89 3.68
CA TRP A 70 -8.59 9.17 2.72
C TRP A 70 -9.81 8.58 3.41
N GLY A 71 -9.61 7.92 4.56
CA GLY A 71 -10.69 7.33 5.36
C GLY A 71 -10.86 8.01 6.72
N PHE A 72 -12.11 8.21 7.15
CA PHE A 72 -12.42 8.77 8.46
C PHE A 72 -13.55 8.02 9.16
N ASP A 73 -13.28 7.60 10.38
CA ASP A 73 -14.22 6.94 11.29
C ASP A 73 -14.28 7.68 12.63
N PRO A 74 -15.38 8.40 12.93
CA PRO A 74 -15.52 9.08 14.21
C PRO A 74 -15.56 8.13 15.41
N GLY A 75 -15.91 6.85 15.21
CA GLY A 75 -15.89 5.84 16.28
C GLY A 75 -14.50 5.25 16.57
N LEU A 76 -13.47 5.61 15.79
CA LEU A 76 -12.10 5.13 16.03
C LEU A 76 -11.62 5.54 17.43
N ARG A 77 -11.25 4.57 18.26
CA ARG A 77 -10.48 4.80 19.48
C ARG A 77 -9.00 4.77 19.16
N LEU A 78 -8.39 5.96 19.18
CA LEU A 78 -6.98 6.16 18.92
C LEU A 78 -6.10 5.58 20.04
N ASP A 79 -6.44 5.91 21.28
CA ASP A 79 -5.83 5.35 22.49
C ASP A 79 -6.78 4.31 23.09
N ARG A 80 -6.24 3.12 23.37
CA ARG A 80 -6.97 1.97 23.94
C ARG A 80 -6.40 1.52 25.27
N SER A 81 -5.43 2.25 25.82
CA SER A 81 -4.84 1.95 27.12
C SER A 81 -5.79 2.24 28.30
N SER A 82 -6.82 3.07 28.09
CA SER A 82 -7.86 3.38 29.07
C SER A 82 -9.25 3.27 28.47
N SER A 83 -10.22 2.78 29.26
CA SER A 83 -11.64 2.78 28.90
C SER A 83 -12.21 4.20 28.75
N ASP A 84 -11.59 5.17 29.41
CA ASP A 84 -12.04 6.56 29.46
C ASP A 84 -11.52 7.39 28.27
N SER A 85 -10.63 6.84 27.44
CA SER A 85 -10.12 7.51 26.26
C SER A 85 -11.25 7.76 25.26
N LEU A 86 -11.40 9.00 24.82
CA LEU A 86 -12.44 9.42 23.88
C LEU A 86 -12.23 8.77 22.50
N ASN A 87 -13.32 8.43 21.80
CA ASN A 87 -13.18 8.14 20.37
C ASN A 87 -12.85 9.42 19.59
N LEU A 88 -12.41 9.28 18.34
CA LEU A 88 -11.95 10.38 17.50
C LEU A 88 -13.02 11.49 17.37
N GLY A 89 -14.28 11.11 17.17
CA GLY A 89 -15.38 12.05 17.05
C GLY A 89 -15.63 12.85 18.32
N GLU A 90 -15.67 12.17 19.47
CA GLU A 90 -15.81 12.77 20.81
C GLU A 90 -14.61 13.65 21.16
N LEU A 91 -13.40 13.21 20.82
CA LEU A 91 -12.17 13.96 21.05
C LEU A 91 -12.18 15.28 20.29
N LEU A 92 -12.48 15.24 18.98
CA LEU A 92 -12.56 16.44 18.15
C LEU A 92 -13.67 17.39 18.64
N ARG A 93 -14.83 16.84 19.03
CA ARG A 93 -15.91 17.62 19.65
C ARG A 93 -15.44 18.28 20.95
N HIS A 94 -14.82 17.53 21.85
CA HIS A 94 -14.31 18.04 23.10
C HIS A 94 -13.33 19.20 22.87
N LYS A 95 -12.43 19.09 21.89
CA LYS A 95 -11.51 20.18 21.54
C LYS A 95 -12.24 21.41 20.97
N ALA A 96 -13.22 21.20 20.08
CA ALA A 96 -14.01 22.27 19.49
C ALA A 96 -14.85 23.04 20.53
N ASP A 97 -15.48 22.31 21.47
CA ASP A 97 -16.25 22.87 22.59
C ASP A 97 -15.35 23.69 23.54
N ASN A 98 -14.06 23.36 23.62
CA ASN A 98 -13.04 24.11 24.37
C ASN A 98 -12.34 25.21 23.55
N GLY A 99 -12.89 25.58 22.39
CA GLY A 99 -12.42 26.74 21.61
C GLY A 99 -11.27 26.47 20.63
N VAL A 100 -10.88 25.21 20.42
CA VAL A 100 -9.90 24.84 19.39
C VAL A 100 -10.56 24.82 18.02
N GLU A 101 -9.94 25.43 17.01
CA GLU A 101 -10.44 25.37 15.64
C GLU A 101 -10.10 24.04 14.97
N VAL A 102 -11.12 23.22 14.71
CA VAL A 102 -11.00 21.89 14.11
C VAL A 102 -11.44 21.92 12.64
N ARG A 103 -10.59 21.45 11.74
CA ARG A 103 -10.87 21.33 10.30
C ARG A 103 -10.53 19.94 9.81
N VAL A 104 -11.52 19.24 9.27
CA VAL A 104 -11.40 17.85 8.81
C VAL A 104 -11.76 17.81 7.33
N LEU A 105 -10.85 17.29 6.50
CA LEU A 105 -10.97 17.24 5.04
C LEU A 105 -10.77 15.82 4.51
N ILE A 106 -11.85 15.18 4.07
CA ILE A 106 -11.86 13.76 3.67
C ILE A 106 -12.13 13.61 2.17
N TRP A 107 -11.53 12.61 1.53
CA TRP A 107 -11.88 12.27 0.14
C TRP A 107 -13.31 11.70 0.06
N ASN A 108 -14.10 12.14 -0.91
CA ASN A 108 -15.41 11.54 -1.18
C ASN A 108 -15.72 11.63 -2.68
N ASN A 109 -15.81 10.47 -3.35
CA ASN A 109 -16.33 10.37 -4.71
C ASN A 109 -17.64 9.57 -4.70
N ARG A 110 -18.72 10.20 -5.13
CA ARG A 110 -20.09 9.64 -5.05
C ARG A 110 -20.27 8.31 -5.77
N LEU A 111 -19.52 8.06 -6.84
CA LEU A 111 -19.59 6.81 -7.59
C LEU A 111 -18.69 5.74 -6.95
N ALA A 112 -17.52 6.15 -6.45
CA ALA A 112 -16.61 5.25 -5.74
C ALA A 112 -17.20 4.75 -4.40
N GLN A 113 -18.02 5.58 -3.73
CA GLN A 113 -18.70 5.23 -2.47
C GLN A 113 -19.59 3.98 -2.56
N ILE A 114 -20.01 3.55 -3.75
CA ILE A 114 -20.78 2.31 -3.94
C ILE A 114 -19.92 1.07 -3.63
N GLY A 115 -18.61 1.16 -3.85
CA GLY A 115 -17.63 0.10 -3.62
C GLY A 115 -16.78 0.29 -2.37
N GLU A 116 -16.35 1.52 -2.09
CA GLU A 116 -15.51 1.88 -0.94
C GLU A 116 -15.96 3.22 -0.32
N ASN A 117 -16.49 3.16 0.89
CA ASN A 117 -16.96 4.31 1.64
C ASN A 117 -15.86 4.87 2.53
N SER A 118 -15.24 5.95 2.07
CA SER A 118 -14.22 6.71 2.79
C SER A 118 -14.75 7.47 4.02
N VAL A 119 -16.05 7.77 4.05
CA VAL A 119 -16.70 8.55 5.13
C VAL A 119 -17.66 7.64 5.88
N ILE A 120 -17.13 6.94 6.88
CA ILE A 120 -17.92 6.01 7.70
C ILE A 120 -19.08 6.78 8.36
N GLY A 121 -20.31 6.33 8.14
CA GLY A 121 -21.56 6.95 8.59
C GLY A 121 -22.37 7.70 7.51
N GLU A 122 -21.77 7.97 6.35
CA GLU A 122 -22.39 8.66 5.21
C GLU A 122 -22.83 7.62 4.16
N GLY A 123 -24.14 7.54 3.82
CA GLY A 123 -24.67 6.51 2.91
C GLY A 123 -25.60 7.04 1.82
N TRP A 124 -25.70 6.33 0.69
CA TRP A 124 -26.48 6.78 -0.49
C TRP A 124 -27.99 6.54 -0.34
N SER A 125 -28.39 5.35 0.10
CA SER A 125 -29.78 5.00 0.41
C SER A 125 -29.80 3.67 1.17
N GLY A 126 -30.12 3.69 2.47
CA GLY A 126 -30.14 2.46 3.26
C GLY A 126 -30.08 2.65 4.76
N LYS A 127 -30.48 1.58 5.46
CA LYS A 127 -30.43 1.36 6.90
C LYS A 127 -29.07 1.81 7.49
N GLY A 128 -29.09 2.57 8.59
CA GLY A 128 -27.94 2.93 9.44
C GLY A 128 -27.31 4.30 9.17
N GLY A 129 -27.50 4.91 8.00
CA GLY A 129 -26.76 6.11 7.57
C GLY A 129 -27.60 7.36 7.40
N THR A 130 -26.94 8.51 7.28
CA THR A 130 -27.60 9.76 6.86
C THR A 130 -27.54 9.87 5.34
N SER A 131 -28.69 10.10 4.69
CA SER A 131 -28.71 10.32 3.23
C SER A 131 -27.91 11.58 2.91
N LEU A 132 -26.91 11.47 2.04
CA LEU A 132 -26.09 12.58 1.52
C LEU A 132 -25.26 13.32 2.60
N GLY A 133 -24.91 12.66 3.72
CA GLY A 133 -24.14 13.29 4.81
C GLY A 133 -24.90 14.38 5.56
N SER A 134 -26.15 14.63 5.18
CA SER A 134 -26.93 15.79 5.63
C SER A 134 -27.53 15.63 7.02
N GLY A 135 -27.52 14.43 7.61
CA GLY A 135 -28.22 14.15 8.86
C GLY A 135 -29.76 14.06 8.76
N LEU A 136 -30.35 14.21 7.57
CA LEU A 136 -31.79 14.49 7.40
C LEU A 136 -32.73 13.26 7.30
N ARG A 137 -32.20 12.04 7.17
CA ARG A 137 -33.02 10.80 7.09
C ARG A 137 -32.47 9.70 8.01
N ASP A 138 -33.37 9.00 8.69
CA ASP A 138 -33.03 7.90 9.61
C ASP A 138 -33.13 6.53 8.90
N GLY A 139 -32.02 5.80 8.87
CA GLY A 139 -32.01 4.35 8.63
C GLY A 139 -31.91 3.55 9.93
N GLN A 140 -32.50 2.35 9.99
CA GLN A 140 -32.32 1.39 11.08
C GLN A 140 -30.89 0.80 11.05
N PRO A 141 -30.22 0.46 12.17
CA PRO A 141 -28.92 -0.21 12.11
C PRO A 141 -28.97 -1.55 11.35
N ALA A 142 -27.81 -2.08 10.98
CA ALA A 142 -27.71 -3.38 10.31
C ALA A 142 -28.32 -4.50 11.17
N ASP A 143 -29.07 -5.41 10.53
CA ASP A 143 -29.56 -6.63 11.18
C ASP A 143 -28.52 -7.74 11.00
N THR A 144 -27.89 -8.13 12.10
CA THR A 144 -26.84 -9.15 12.13
C THR A 144 -27.38 -10.56 12.35
N SER A 145 -28.69 -10.71 12.54
CA SER A 145 -29.29 -12.02 12.80
C SER A 145 -29.07 -12.98 11.63
N GLY A 146 -28.50 -14.16 11.91
CA GLY A 146 -28.23 -15.20 10.92
C GLY A 146 -26.97 -15.03 10.05
N LEU A 147 -26.11 -14.02 10.29
CA LEU A 147 -24.81 -13.92 9.61
C LEU A 147 -23.90 -15.11 9.92
N ASP A 148 -23.85 -15.55 11.18
CA ASP A 148 -23.04 -16.70 11.59
C ASP A 148 -23.50 -18.00 10.90
N ASP A 149 -24.81 -18.18 10.71
CA ASP A 149 -25.37 -19.33 9.99
C ASP A 149 -25.00 -19.32 8.49
N LYS A 150 -25.04 -18.14 7.85
CA LYS A 150 -24.59 -17.97 6.45
C LYS A 150 -23.09 -18.26 6.33
N ARG A 151 -22.29 -17.74 7.25
CA ARG A 151 -20.83 -17.98 7.29
C ARG A 151 -20.52 -19.48 7.42
N LYS A 152 -21.19 -20.17 8.34
CA LYS A 152 -21.02 -21.61 8.54
C LYS A 152 -21.32 -22.43 7.27
N LYS A 153 -22.35 -22.03 6.50
CA LYS A 153 -22.69 -22.66 5.22
C LYS A 153 -21.62 -22.44 4.15
N LEU A 154 -21.11 -21.22 4.01
CA LEU A 154 -20.06 -20.90 3.05
C LEU A 154 -18.74 -21.61 3.38
N LEU A 155 -18.34 -21.66 4.65
CA LEU A 155 -17.16 -22.42 5.09
C LEU A 155 -17.30 -23.92 4.77
N ALA A 156 -18.47 -24.50 4.97
CA ALA A 156 -18.73 -25.89 4.58
C ALA A 156 -18.66 -26.10 3.05
N GLN A 157 -19.12 -25.13 2.26
CA GLN A 157 -19.02 -25.17 0.80
C GLN A 157 -17.57 -25.03 0.31
N GLN A 158 -16.78 -24.16 0.95
CA GLN A 158 -15.36 -23.99 0.67
C GLN A 158 -14.60 -25.30 0.91
N GLN A 159 -14.78 -25.92 2.07
CA GLN A 159 -14.16 -27.21 2.41
C GLN A 159 -14.51 -28.30 1.38
N LYS A 160 -15.77 -28.34 0.92
CA LYS A 160 -16.21 -29.30 -0.10
C LYS A 160 -15.53 -29.08 -1.46
N GLN A 161 -15.38 -27.84 -1.90
CA GLN A 161 -14.71 -27.54 -3.17
C GLN A 161 -13.20 -27.79 -3.10
N GLN A 162 -12.58 -27.54 -1.95
CA GLN A 162 -11.17 -27.83 -1.73
C GLN A 162 -10.87 -29.33 -1.81
N ALA A 163 -11.69 -30.16 -1.17
CA ALA A 163 -11.60 -31.62 -1.31
C ALA A 163 -11.80 -32.09 -2.76
N ARG A 164 -12.67 -31.42 -3.54
CA ARG A 164 -12.88 -31.74 -4.96
C ARG A 164 -11.68 -31.36 -5.83
N LEU A 165 -10.99 -30.27 -5.50
CA LEU A 165 -9.77 -29.84 -6.20
C LEU A 165 -8.62 -30.86 -6.02
N GLU A 166 -8.49 -31.41 -4.82
CA GLU A 166 -7.50 -32.43 -4.47
C GLU A 166 -7.72 -33.74 -5.23
N GLN A 167 -8.98 -34.10 -5.51
CA GLN A 167 -9.35 -35.31 -6.24
C GLN A 167 -9.15 -35.20 -7.77
N LEU A 168 -8.95 -34.00 -8.31
CA LEU A 168 -8.76 -33.82 -9.76
C LEU A 168 -7.34 -34.21 -10.20
N PRO A 169 -7.20 -34.98 -11.30
CA PRO A 169 -5.90 -35.29 -11.90
C PRO A 169 -5.07 -34.03 -12.18
N ALA A 170 -3.75 -34.12 -12.00
CA ALA A 170 -2.85 -32.98 -12.20
C ALA A 170 -2.87 -32.41 -13.63
N ASN A 171 -3.28 -33.22 -14.62
CA ASN A 171 -3.38 -32.88 -16.03
C ASN A 171 -4.78 -32.35 -16.46
N ASP A 172 -5.80 -32.36 -15.59
CA ASP A 172 -7.12 -31.77 -15.87
C ASP A 172 -7.14 -30.28 -15.51
N GLU A 173 -6.49 -29.49 -16.36
CA GLU A 173 -6.28 -28.07 -16.12
C GLU A 173 -7.57 -27.25 -16.19
N ALA A 174 -8.46 -27.58 -17.13
CA ALA A 174 -9.74 -26.88 -17.28
C ALA A 174 -10.64 -27.12 -16.06
N GLY A 175 -10.72 -28.36 -15.56
CA GLY A 175 -11.48 -28.70 -14.36
C GLY A 175 -10.91 -28.03 -13.10
N ARG A 176 -9.59 -28.06 -12.93
CA ARG A 176 -8.92 -27.41 -11.79
C ARG A 176 -9.10 -25.90 -11.80
N ARG A 177 -9.01 -25.25 -12.97
CA ARG A 177 -9.27 -23.81 -13.11
C ARG A 177 -10.70 -23.44 -12.71
N ALA A 178 -11.68 -24.24 -13.12
CA ALA A 178 -13.08 -24.00 -12.77
C ALA A 178 -13.34 -24.07 -11.25
N ILE A 179 -12.81 -25.10 -10.56
CA ILE A 179 -12.97 -25.22 -9.10
C ILE A 179 -12.26 -24.09 -8.34
N ARG A 180 -11.10 -23.63 -8.81
CA ARG A 180 -10.42 -22.47 -8.20
C ARG A 180 -11.26 -21.20 -8.31
N ASN A 181 -11.91 -20.96 -9.45
CA ASN A 181 -12.83 -19.85 -9.60
C ASN A 181 -14.01 -19.96 -8.61
N ASP A 182 -14.57 -21.17 -8.43
CA ASP A 182 -15.62 -21.39 -7.41
C ASP A 182 -15.14 -21.08 -5.99
N LEU A 183 -13.91 -21.50 -5.63
CA LEU A 183 -13.32 -21.22 -4.32
C LEU A 183 -13.10 -19.71 -4.09
N ILE A 184 -12.69 -19.00 -5.14
CA ILE A 184 -12.57 -17.54 -5.15
C ILE A 184 -13.93 -16.90 -4.89
N ASP A 185 -14.99 -17.32 -5.59
CA ASP A 185 -16.34 -16.75 -5.42
C ASP A 185 -16.90 -17.00 -4.00
N ILE A 186 -16.61 -18.18 -3.42
CA ILE A 186 -16.97 -18.51 -2.05
C ILE A 186 -16.20 -17.63 -1.06
N GLN A 187 -14.89 -17.44 -1.28
CA GLN A 187 -14.07 -16.56 -0.45
C GLN A 187 -14.56 -15.12 -0.53
N GLN A 188 -14.85 -14.61 -1.73
CA GLN A 188 -15.46 -13.29 -1.91
C GLN A 188 -16.80 -13.16 -1.18
N SER A 189 -17.61 -14.24 -1.16
CA SER A 189 -18.88 -14.25 -0.44
C SER A 189 -18.68 -14.24 1.09
N LEU A 190 -17.67 -14.95 1.60
CA LEU A 190 -17.27 -14.89 3.02
C LEU A 190 -16.75 -13.50 3.37
N ASP A 191 -15.88 -12.94 2.55
CA ASP A 191 -15.35 -11.59 2.70
C ASP A 191 -16.52 -10.60 2.72
N ASN A 192 -17.48 -10.71 1.81
CA ASN A 192 -18.67 -9.83 1.77
C ASN A 192 -19.60 -9.98 3.00
N LEU A 193 -19.65 -11.14 3.67
CA LEU A 193 -20.38 -11.29 4.94
C LEU A 193 -19.66 -10.59 6.10
N ASP A 194 -18.34 -10.53 6.01
CA ASP A 194 -17.44 -10.09 7.07
C ASP A 194 -17.10 -8.60 6.92
N THR A 195 -17.07 -8.09 5.68
CA THR A 195 -16.83 -6.71 5.30
C THR A 195 -18.15 -5.94 5.20
N GLY A 196 -18.65 -5.45 6.34
CA GLY A 196 -19.57 -4.30 6.37
C GLY A 196 -18.87 -2.96 6.61
N TYR A 197 -17.57 -2.99 6.83
CA TYR A 197 -16.76 -1.79 6.95
C TYR A 197 -16.39 -1.31 5.56
N THR A 198 -16.76 -0.08 5.21
CA THR A 198 -16.52 0.59 3.91
C THR A 198 -17.19 -0.01 2.66
N LYS A 199 -17.73 -1.24 2.64
CA LYS A 199 -18.29 -1.85 1.42
C LYS A 199 -19.83 -1.90 1.45
N GLY A 200 -20.49 -1.33 0.44
CA GLY A 200 -21.94 -1.43 0.25
C GLY A 200 -22.70 -0.11 0.11
N ARG A 201 -24.04 -0.17 -0.02
CA ARG A 201 -24.94 1.00 -0.15
C ARG A 201 -25.37 1.61 1.20
N ASP A 202 -24.96 1.01 2.32
CA ASP A 202 -25.33 1.42 3.67
C ASP A 202 -24.35 2.46 4.25
N SER A 203 -24.44 2.73 5.56
CA SER A 203 -23.60 3.73 6.22
C SER A 203 -22.11 3.41 6.28
N GLY A 204 -21.68 2.20 5.92
CA GLY A 204 -20.28 1.77 5.99
C GLY A 204 -19.69 1.63 7.39
N GLY A 205 -20.45 1.88 8.46
CA GLY A 205 -20.06 1.56 9.84
C GLY A 205 -20.08 0.06 10.10
N THR A 206 -19.36 -0.40 11.12
CA THR A 206 -19.27 -1.83 11.47
C THR A 206 -20.64 -2.47 11.51
N VAL A 207 -20.94 -3.40 10.59
CA VAL A 207 -22.19 -4.18 10.65
C VAL A 207 -22.30 -5.00 11.93
N GLN A 208 -21.18 -5.18 12.64
CA GLN A 208 -21.07 -6.04 13.82
C GLN A 208 -21.45 -5.33 15.14
N ASP A 209 -21.52 -3.99 15.16
CA ASP A 209 -21.90 -3.20 16.35
C ASP A 209 -22.93 -2.10 15.97
N PRO A 210 -24.23 -2.37 16.20
CA PRO A 210 -25.31 -1.41 15.96
C PRO A 210 -25.17 -0.08 16.73
N ASP A 211 -24.61 -0.09 17.94
CA ASP A 211 -24.49 1.12 18.77
C ASP A 211 -23.41 2.05 18.22
N GLU A 212 -22.31 1.48 17.69
CA GLU A 212 -21.27 2.25 17.00
C GLU A 212 -21.78 2.87 15.69
N GLN A 213 -22.65 2.20 14.95
CA GLN A 213 -23.33 2.81 13.79
C GLN A 213 -24.16 4.03 14.20
N ILE A 214 -24.88 3.94 15.33
CA ILE A 214 -25.67 5.03 15.87
C ILE A 214 -24.78 6.22 16.28
N LYS A 215 -23.65 5.96 16.96
CA LYS A 215 -22.69 7.01 17.36
C LYS A 215 -22.11 7.72 16.16
N THR A 216 -21.63 6.98 15.17
CA THR A 216 -21.09 7.53 13.92
C THR A 216 -22.12 8.40 13.20
N ARG A 217 -23.36 7.91 13.08
CA ARG A 217 -24.48 8.69 12.51
C ARG A 217 -24.75 9.97 13.29
N ASN A 218 -24.78 9.90 14.62
CA ASN A 218 -25.04 11.05 15.48
C ASN A 218 -23.93 12.10 15.40
N TRP A 219 -22.68 11.67 15.25
CA TRP A 219 -21.55 12.57 15.02
C TRP A 219 -21.73 13.40 13.74
N HIS A 220 -22.06 12.74 12.62
CA HIS A 220 -22.35 13.43 11.35
C HIS A 220 -23.54 14.38 11.45
N ARG A 221 -24.61 13.98 12.16
CA ARG A 221 -25.75 14.88 12.42
C ARG A 221 -25.30 16.12 13.20
N TRP A 222 -24.47 15.94 14.22
CA TRP A 222 -23.99 17.05 15.05
C TRP A 222 -23.04 17.97 14.27
N VAL A 223 -22.04 17.43 13.56
CA VAL A 223 -21.01 18.24 12.88
C VAL A 223 -21.59 19.10 11.75
N HIS A 224 -22.75 18.71 11.20
CA HIS A 224 -23.50 19.47 10.20
C HIS A 224 -24.64 20.32 10.78
N SER A 225 -24.84 20.30 12.09
CA SER A 225 -25.85 21.11 12.77
C SER A 225 -25.36 22.52 13.07
N HIS A 226 -26.29 23.43 13.39
CA HIS A 226 -25.97 24.78 13.87
C HIS A 226 -25.35 24.79 15.29
N GLU A 227 -25.36 23.66 16.00
CA GLU A 227 -24.78 23.54 17.35
C GLU A 227 -23.26 23.37 17.30
N ALA A 228 -22.73 22.80 16.23
CA ALA A 228 -21.30 22.64 16.03
C ALA A 228 -20.63 24.00 15.87
N ARG A 229 -19.78 24.36 16.83
CA ARG A 229 -18.94 25.57 16.81
C ARG A 229 -17.48 25.17 16.76
N ASN A 230 -16.66 25.99 16.10
CA ASN A 230 -15.21 25.77 15.97
C ASN A 230 -14.82 24.44 15.31
N ILE A 231 -15.74 23.74 14.65
CA ILE A 231 -15.44 22.55 13.85
C ILE A 231 -16.04 22.68 12.46
N GLU A 232 -15.27 22.30 11.45
CA GLU A 232 -15.74 22.18 10.07
C GLU A 232 -15.32 20.83 9.50
N PHE A 233 -16.30 20.03 9.08
CA PHE A 233 -16.08 18.80 8.31
C PHE A 233 -16.41 19.04 6.85
N ARG A 234 -15.48 18.67 5.97
CA ARG A 234 -15.63 18.83 4.52
C ARG A 234 -15.15 17.60 3.79
N THR A 235 -15.72 17.41 2.61
CA THR A 235 -15.26 16.41 1.67
C THR A 235 -14.70 17.08 0.41
N ARG A 236 -13.81 16.37 -0.30
CA ARG A 236 -13.21 16.81 -1.57
C ARG A 236 -13.15 15.71 -2.61
N ASP A 237 -13.28 16.12 -3.88
CA ASP A 237 -13.18 15.25 -5.05
C ASP A 237 -12.53 16.02 -6.23
N PHE A 238 -12.02 15.27 -7.19
CA PHE A 238 -11.48 15.79 -8.44
C PHE A 238 -12.60 16.33 -9.32
N LYS A 239 -12.45 17.56 -9.81
CA LYS A 239 -13.39 18.14 -10.77
C LYS A 239 -13.24 17.51 -12.14
N LEU A 240 -14.34 17.44 -12.90
CA LEU A 240 -14.32 16.90 -14.27
C LEU A 240 -13.42 17.74 -15.20
N VAL A 241 -13.59 19.07 -15.13
CA VAL A 241 -12.81 20.07 -15.86
C VAL A 241 -11.94 20.87 -14.90
N GLY A 242 -10.85 21.41 -15.44
CA GLY A 242 -9.93 22.25 -14.66
C GLY A 242 -10.54 23.59 -14.24
N GLU A 243 -9.91 24.24 -13.28
CA GLU A 243 -10.30 25.56 -12.79
C GLU A 243 -9.08 26.45 -12.52
N LEU A 244 -9.25 27.76 -12.63
CA LEU A 244 -8.22 28.74 -12.29
C LEU A 244 -8.45 29.24 -10.87
N THR A 245 -7.44 29.16 -10.03
CA THR A 245 -7.45 29.72 -8.67
C THR A 245 -6.35 30.77 -8.52
N TYR A 246 -6.43 31.55 -7.45
CA TYR A 246 -5.42 32.50 -7.06
C TYR A 246 -4.89 32.12 -5.67
N ASP A 247 -3.56 31.99 -5.56
CA ASP A 247 -2.82 31.71 -4.33
C ASP A 247 -1.97 32.95 -4.01
N ASP A 248 -2.11 33.52 -2.81
CA ASP A 248 -1.36 34.71 -2.40
C ASP A 248 0.17 34.52 -2.46
N GLN A 249 0.67 33.29 -2.33
CA GLN A 249 2.10 32.98 -2.37
C GLN A 249 2.62 32.70 -3.78
N ASN A 250 1.75 32.22 -4.68
CA ASN A 250 2.17 31.66 -5.97
C ASN A 250 1.41 32.20 -7.19
N GLY A 251 0.51 33.17 -6.99
CA GLY A 251 -0.27 33.83 -8.03
C GLY A 251 -1.39 32.96 -8.62
N LEU A 252 -1.72 33.22 -9.89
CA LEU A 252 -2.72 32.46 -10.63
C LEU A 252 -2.25 31.02 -10.91
N ARG A 253 -3.09 30.04 -10.58
CA ARG A 253 -2.80 28.62 -10.76
C ARG A 253 -3.91 27.91 -11.52
N MET A 254 -3.52 27.20 -12.57
CA MET A 254 -4.40 26.27 -13.27
C MET A 254 -4.44 24.96 -12.51
N HIS A 255 -5.64 24.57 -12.08
CA HIS A 255 -5.89 23.24 -11.58
C HIS A 255 -6.46 22.34 -12.67
N TYR A 256 -5.84 21.20 -12.89
CA TYR A 256 -6.28 20.24 -13.90
C TYR A 256 -7.37 19.32 -13.37
N GLY A 257 -8.41 19.06 -14.16
CA GLY A 257 -9.49 18.12 -13.83
C GLY A 257 -9.25 16.71 -14.39
N ARG A 258 -10.21 15.81 -14.18
CA ARG A 258 -10.18 14.40 -14.65
C ARG A 258 -9.89 14.26 -16.14
N LEU A 259 -10.43 15.15 -16.98
CA LEU A 259 -10.18 15.11 -18.44
C LEU A 259 -8.71 15.35 -18.81
N ALA A 260 -7.96 16.11 -18.00
CA ALA A 260 -6.54 16.32 -18.23
C ALA A 260 -5.73 15.07 -17.88
N ILE A 261 -6.14 14.29 -16.87
CA ILE A 261 -5.56 12.98 -16.56
C ILE A 261 -5.74 12.04 -17.75
N LEU A 262 -6.98 11.93 -18.27
CA LEU A 262 -7.26 11.13 -19.46
C LEU A 262 -6.43 11.57 -20.68
N TRP A 263 -6.32 12.89 -20.91
CA TRP A 263 -5.53 13.41 -22.02
C TRP A 263 -4.03 13.07 -21.89
N ARG A 264 -3.45 13.15 -20.67
CA ARG A 264 -2.06 12.75 -20.41
C ARG A 264 -1.83 11.25 -20.63
N LEU A 265 -2.76 10.42 -20.18
CA LEU A 265 -2.75 8.97 -20.42
C LEU A 265 -2.78 8.65 -21.93
N LEU A 266 -3.67 9.29 -22.69
CA LEU A 266 -3.75 9.15 -24.15
C LEU A 266 -2.50 9.65 -24.90
N LYS A 267 -1.67 10.47 -24.24
CA LYS A 267 -0.38 10.94 -24.77
C LYS A 267 0.81 10.05 -24.40
N GLY A 268 0.57 8.92 -23.73
CA GLY A 268 1.62 7.97 -23.39
C GLY A 268 2.39 8.33 -22.12
N GLU A 269 1.77 9.03 -21.17
CA GLU A 269 2.43 9.30 -19.88
C GLU A 269 2.67 8.03 -19.04
N SER A 270 1.89 6.99 -19.30
CA SER A 270 2.12 5.64 -18.78
C SER A 270 2.11 4.68 -19.95
N ASP A 271 3.26 4.07 -20.18
CA ASP A 271 3.43 3.02 -21.16
C ASP A 271 2.68 1.77 -20.66
N ASN A 272 1.91 1.11 -21.54
CA ASN A 272 1.24 -0.17 -21.31
C ASN A 272 0.00 -0.18 -20.40
N VAL A 273 -0.68 0.96 -20.20
CA VAL A 273 -2.00 1.00 -19.53
C VAL A 273 -3.12 0.78 -20.57
N PRO A 274 -3.96 -0.29 -20.51
CA PRO A 274 -5.04 -0.48 -21.47
C PRO A 274 -6.09 0.65 -21.40
N PHE A 275 -6.76 0.94 -22.51
CA PHE A 275 -7.71 2.06 -22.59
C PHE A 275 -8.81 2.03 -21.51
N MET A 276 -9.33 0.84 -21.15
CA MET A 276 -10.31 0.71 -20.06
C MET A 276 -9.73 1.10 -18.70
N GLN A 277 -8.49 0.72 -18.42
CA GLN A 277 -7.77 1.14 -17.21
C GLN A 277 -7.52 2.64 -17.23
N MET A 278 -7.17 3.23 -18.38
CA MET A 278 -7.03 4.69 -18.51
C MET A 278 -8.33 5.42 -18.13
N LEU A 279 -9.48 4.90 -18.58
CA LEU A 279 -10.79 5.45 -18.21
C LEU A 279 -11.03 5.34 -16.70
N LEU A 280 -10.77 4.18 -16.10
CA LEU A 280 -10.94 3.97 -14.66
C LEU A 280 -10.04 4.89 -13.83
N LEU A 281 -8.75 4.98 -14.16
CA LEU A 281 -7.79 5.89 -13.50
C LEU A 281 -8.21 7.35 -13.61
N SER A 282 -8.81 7.76 -14.73
CA SER A 282 -9.30 9.13 -14.91
C SER A 282 -10.62 9.42 -14.19
N LEU A 283 -11.51 8.42 -14.06
CA LEU A 283 -12.81 8.57 -13.44
C LEU A 283 -12.75 8.44 -11.91
N PHE A 284 -11.80 7.69 -11.39
CA PHE A 284 -11.67 7.38 -9.97
C PHE A 284 -10.29 7.69 -9.36
N PRO A 285 -9.63 8.82 -9.69
CA PRO A 285 -8.49 9.27 -8.91
C PRO A 285 -8.96 9.61 -7.48
N SER A 286 -8.14 9.26 -6.49
CA SER A 286 -8.47 9.48 -5.09
C SER A 286 -7.53 10.48 -4.42
N HIS A 287 -8.06 11.23 -3.45
CA HIS A 287 -7.23 12.03 -2.58
C HIS A 287 -6.73 11.12 -1.44
N HIS A 288 -5.52 10.59 -1.61
CA HIS A 288 -5.00 9.50 -0.78
C HIS A 288 -3.97 9.93 0.29
N GLN A 289 -3.75 11.23 0.43
CA GLN A 289 -2.95 11.83 1.50
C GLN A 289 -3.54 11.54 2.89
N LYS A 290 -2.68 11.29 3.88
CA LYS A 290 -3.05 11.27 5.31
C LYS A 290 -2.09 12.13 6.11
N THR A 291 -2.55 13.29 6.58
CA THR A 291 -1.74 14.25 7.34
C THR A 291 -2.55 14.90 8.45
N LEU A 292 -1.84 15.33 9.49
CA LEU A 292 -2.39 16.10 10.60
C LEU A 292 -1.43 17.25 10.90
N VAL A 293 -1.95 18.45 11.13
CA VAL A 293 -1.20 19.60 11.64
C VAL A 293 -1.94 20.19 12.84
N VAL A 294 -1.23 20.38 13.94
CA VAL A 294 -1.78 20.88 15.21
C VAL A 294 -1.08 22.17 15.60
N ASP A 295 -1.87 23.15 16.06
CA ASP A 295 -1.42 24.43 16.61
C ASP A 295 -0.41 25.18 15.71
N TYR A 296 -0.58 25.11 14.38
CA TYR A 296 0.37 25.67 13.40
C TYR A 296 0.75 27.13 13.64
N MET A 297 -0.20 27.96 14.10
CA MET A 297 0.00 29.40 14.34
C MET A 297 0.84 29.70 15.59
N ASP A 298 1.17 28.70 16.40
CA ASP A 298 2.09 28.79 17.53
C ASP A 298 3.34 27.96 17.19
N PRO A 299 4.41 28.57 16.61
CA PRO A 299 5.56 27.81 16.13
C PRO A 299 6.27 26.97 17.20
N GLN A 300 6.16 27.34 18.47
CA GLN A 300 6.74 26.56 19.57
C GLN A 300 5.96 25.27 19.83
N LYS A 301 4.64 25.32 19.68
CA LYS A 301 3.72 24.18 19.88
C LYS A 301 3.36 23.43 18.61
N ALA A 302 3.64 23.98 17.44
CA ALA A 302 3.28 23.40 16.15
C ALA A 302 3.88 22.00 15.99
N GLN A 303 3.02 21.05 15.60
CA GLN A 303 3.38 19.65 15.34
C GLN A 303 2.59 19.12 14.15
N GLY A 304 3.08 18.05 13.54
CA GLY A 304 2.36 17.41 12.45
C GLY A 304 2.72 15.94 12.24
N PHE A 305 2.03 15.35 11.27
CA PHE A 305 2.17 13.94 10.93
C PHE A 305 2.10 13.73 9.42
N VAL A 306 2.93 12.80 8.94
CA VAL A 306 2.85 12.20 7.62
C VAL A 306 2.60 10.71 7.82
N MET A 307 1.49 10.20 7.30
CA MET A 307 0.96 8.90 7.71
C MET A 307 0.68 7.99 6.51
N GLY A 308 0.98 6.69 6.66
CA GLY A 308 0.38 5.63 5.85
C GLY A 308 -1.02 5.25 6.35
N HIS A 309 -1.26 5.41 7.66
CA HIS A 309 -2.50 5.01 8.32
C HIS A 309 -3.69 5.90 7.93
N ASN A 310 -4.81 5.26 7.60
CA ASN A 310 -6.11 5.92 7.61
C ASN A 310 -6.63 6.05 9.03
N LEU A 311 -7.48 7.04 9.28
CA LEU A 311 -8.17 7.20 10.56
C LEU A 311 -9.42 6.32 10.59
N GLN A 312 -9.19 5.01 10.54
CA GLN A 312 -10.20 3.95 10.52
C GLN A 312 -9.91 2.92 11.62
N ARG A 313 -10.96 2.39 12.27
CA ARG A 313 -10.80 1.51 13.45
C ARG A 313 -9.97 0.24 13.21
N ASN A 314 -10.08 -0.34 12.02
CA ASN A 314 -9.39 -1.59 11.65
C ASN A 314 -7.89 -1.42 11.38
N TYR A 315 -7.40 -0.17 11.33
CA TYR A 315 -5.98 0.15 11.15
C TYR A 315 -5.23 0.17 12.49
N TRP A 316 -5.93 -0.02 13.61
CA TRP A 316 -5.30 -0.16 14.92
C TRP A 316 -4.73 -1.57 15.05
N ASP A 317 -3.44 -1.65 15.34
CA ASP A 317 -2.74 -2.89 15.65
C ASP A 317 -1.52 -2.60 16.52
N THR A 318 -0.96 -3.64 17.11
CA THR A 318 0.32 -3.61 17.83
C THR A 318 1.42 -4.28 17.01
N THR A 319 2.67 -4.03 17.36
CA THR A 319 3.83 -4.69 16.74
C THR A 319 3.89 -6.20 16.98
N ALA A 320 3.08 -6.72 17.92
CA ALA A 320 2.92 -8.15 18.15
C ALA A 320 2.12 -8.82 17.01
N HIS A 321 1.22 -8.08 16.34
CA HIS A 321 0.31 -8.59 15.31
C HIS A 321 -0.41 -9.85 15.75
N ALA A 322 -1.00 -9.84 16.96
CA ALA A 322 -1.60 -11.04 17.52
C ALA A 322 -2.67 -11.62 16.59
N TYR A 323 -2.64 -12.95 16.43
CA TYR A 323 -3.54 -13.69 15.53
C TYR A 323 -5.01 -13.41 15.85
N ASP A 324 -5.37 -13.46 17.15
CA ASP A 324 -6.67 -13.10 17.69
C ASP A 324 -6.54 -11.89 18.63
N ASP A 325 -6.31 -10.72 18.06
CA ASP A 325 -6.20 -9.49 18.84
C ASP A 325 -7.58 -8.95 19.26
N GLU A 326 -8.07 -9.41 20.41
CA GLU A 326 -9.30 -8.85 21.01
C GLU A 326 -9.14 -7.36 21.39
N ALA A 327 -7.94 -6.92 21.79
CA ALA A 327 -7.67 -5.51 22.09
C ALA A 327 -7.72 -4.64 20.82
N GLY A 328 -7.36 -5.25 19.69
CA GLY A 328 -7.47 -4.73 18.34
C GLY A 328 -8.90 -4.44 17.88
N LYS A 329 -9.94 -5.00 18.54
CA LYS A 329 -11.38 -4.75 18.25
C LYS A 329 -11.68 -4.60 16.75
N ARG A 330 -10.96 -5.37 15.92
CA ARG A 330 -11.10 -5.34 14.47
C ARG A 330 -12.38 -6.06 14.10
N ASP A 331 -13.02 -5.65 13.02
CA ASP A 331 -14.17 -6.38 12.50
C ASP A 331 -13.78 -7.83 12.19
N LYS A 332 -14.65 -8.79 12.49
CA LYS A 332 -14.47 -10.19 12.06
C LYS A 332 -14.16 -10.21 10.56
N GLY A 333 -13.08 -10.90 10.17
CA GLY A 333 -12.57 -10.94 8.79
C GLY A 333 -11.37 -10.03 8.54
N PHE A 334 -11.13 -9.01 9.38
CA PHE A 334 -9.91 -8.20 9.33
C PHE A 334 -8.77 -8.87 10.12
N GLY A 335 -7.67 -9.11 9.42
CA GLY A 335 -6.43 -9.61 10.02
C GLY A 335 -5.61 -8.51 10.70
N PRO A 336 -4.45 -8.88 11.28
CA PRO A 336 -3.45 -7.92 11.72
C PRO A 336 -3.03 -6.97 10.60
N TRP A 337 -2.62 -5.76 10.97
CA TRP A 337 -2.37 -4.64 10.09
C TRP A 337 -1.02 -3.99 10.41
N GLN A 338 -0.09 -4.11 9.48
CA GLN A 338 1.23 -3.48 9.53
C GLN A 338 1.19 -2.17 8.74
N ASP A 339 1.48 -1.05 9.40
CA ASP A 339 1.53 0.26 8.75
C ASP A 339 2.47 1.20 9.53
N LEU A 340 2.90 2.28 8.89
CA LEU A 340 3.93 3.18 9.39
C LEU A 340 3.48 4.64 9.29
N SER A 341 3.91 5.45 10.26
CA SER A 341 3.69 6.90 10.29
C SER A 341 4.90 7.63 10.85
N LEU A 342 4.96 8.93 10.62
CA LEU A 342 5.95 9.83 11.22
C LEU A 342 5.25 10.96 11.95
N HIS A 343 5.63 11.18 13.19
CA HIS A 343 5.45 12.47 13.85
C HIS A 343 6.59 13.40 13.42
N VAL A 344 6.24 14.64 13.10
CA VAL A 344 7.13 15.59 12.45
C VAL A 344 7.07 16.93 13.17
N LEU A 345 8.24 17.51 13.41
CA LEU A 345 8.47 18.87 13.88
C LEU A 345 9.45 19.56 12.93
N GLY A 346 9.38 20.89 12.84
CA GLY A 346 10.35 21.66 12.07
C GLY A 346 9.75 22.42 10.89
N PRO A 347 10.61 23.01 10.05
CA PRO A 347 10.19 23.82 8.90
C PRO A 347 9.30 23.09 7.89
N VAL A 348 9.38 21.76 7.77
CA VAL A 348 8.46 20.97 6.92
C VAL A 348 6.98 21.11 7.32
N LEU A 349 6.66 21.54 8.55
CA LEU A 349 5.28 21.86 8.94
C LEU A 349 4.71 23.02 8.12
N PHE A 350 5.55 23.92 7.60
CA PHE A 350 5.12 24.96 6.67
C PHE A 350 4.55 24.34 5.39
N ASP A 351 5.21 23.31 4.85
CA ASP A 351 4.81 22.63 3.62
C ASP A 351 3.55 21.79 3.83
N LEU A 352 3.47 21.07 4.95
CA LEU A 352 2.24 20.34 5.33
C LEU A 352 1.06 21.29 5.51
N ASN A 353 1.26 22.43 6.17
CA ASN A 353 0.24 23.46 6.31
C ASN A 353 -0.14 24.06 4.96
N HIS A 354 0.81 24.38 4.09
CA HIS A 354 0.53 24.91 2.77
C HIS A 354 -0.29 23.92 1.93
N ASN A 355 0.06 22.63 1.94
CA ASN A 355 -0.74 21.58 1.31
C ASN A 355 -2.18 21.52 1.87
N PHE A 356 -2.33 21.62 3.20
CA PHE A 356 -3.64 21.67 3.84
C PHE A 356 -4.46 22.90 3.44
N CYS A 357 -3.88 24.11 3.55
CA CYS A 357 -4.56 25.36 3.22
C CYS A 357 -5.02 25.39 1.76
N ASN A 358 -4.16 24.99 0.82
CA ASN A 358 -4.54 24.92 -0.59
C ASN A 358 -5.74 23.99 -0.82
N ALA A 359 -5.72 22.79 -0.24
CA ALA A 359 -6.82 21.85 -0.32
C ALA A 359 -8.11 22.40 0.35
N TRP A 360 -7.97 23.04 1.51
CA TRP A 360 -9.08 23.62 2.27
C TRP A 360 -9.72 24.80 1.54
N ASP A 361 -8.91 25.71 1.01
CA ASP A 361 -9.37 26.88 0.29
C ASP A 361 -9.99 26.49 -1.06
N LYS A 362 -9.49 25.45 -1.72
CA LYS A 362 -10.13 24.87 -2.91
C LYS A 362 -11.49 24.25 -2.62
N SER A 363 -11.67 23.62 -1.45
CA SER A 363 -12.97 23.10 -1.00
C SER A 363 -13.97 24.20 -0.58
N SER A 364 -13.54 25.45 -0.49
CA SER A 364 -14.39 26.58 -0.09
C SER A 364 -15.14 27.20 -1.27
N SER A 365 -16.39 27.61 -1.05
CA SER A 365 -17.14 28.42 -2.03
C SER A 365 -16.39 29.72 -2.35
N TRP A 366 -16.40 30.13 -3.62
CA TRP A 366 -15.75 31.36 -4.07
C TRP A 366 -16.25 32.60 -3.32
N ILE A 367 -17.56 32.66 -3.01
CA ILE A 367 -18.17 33.73 -2.21
C ILE A 367 -17.51 33.81 -0.84
N ARG A 368 -17.35 32.66 -0.17
CA ARG A 368 -16.75 32.58 1.16
C ARG A 368 -15.30 33.07 1.14
N ARG A 369 -14.52 32.71 0.12
CA ARG A 369 -13.13 33.18 -0.03
C ARG A 369 -13.04 34.70 -0.19
N VAL A 370 -13.94 35.29 -0.98
CA VAL A 370 -13.98 36.74 -1.19
C VAL A 370 -14.32 37.49 0.09
N PHE A 371 -15.29 37.01 0.88
CA PHE A 371 -15.76 37.74 2.07
C PHE A 371 -15.01 37.41 3.37
N LYS A 372 -14.45 36.21 3.52
CA LYS A 372 -13.74 35.77 4.74
C LYS A 372 -12.22 35.61 4.57
N GLY A 373 -11.70 35.84 3.38
CA GLY A 373 -10.31 35.53 3.03
C GLY A 373 -10.05 34.03 2.89
N THR A 374 -8.79 33.68 2.62
CA THR A 374 -8.33 32.29 2.53
C THR A 374 -7.60 31.89 3.82
N LEU A 375 -7.58 30.59 4.13
CA LEU A 375 -6.81 30.09 5.26
C LEU A 375 -5.31 30.35 5.04
N SER A 376 -4.84 30.25 3.80
CA SER A 376 -3.47 30.62 3.41
C SER A 376 -3.14 32.08 3.79
N SER A 377 -4.04 33.05 3.50
CA SER A 377 -3.84 34.46 3.86
C SER A 377 -3.73 34.64 5.37
N GLN A 378 -4.62 33.99 6.14
CA GLN A 378 -4.68 34.06 7.61
C GLN A 378 -3.40 33.53 8.27
N ARG A 379 -2.69 32.61 7.62
CA ARG A 379 -1.51 31.93 8.14
C ARG A 379 -0.18 32.46 7.58
N SER A 380 -0.23 33.52 6.77
CA SER A 380 0.92 34.11 6.08
C SER A 380 2.02 34.66 7.00
N ALA A 381 1.69 34.92 8.28
CA ALA A 381 2.62 35.40 9.30
C ALA A 381 3.67 34.35 9.72
N VAL A 382 3.32 33.06 9.71
CA VAL A 382 4.26 31.98 10.05
C VAL A 382 5.23 31.79 8.89
N LYS A 383 6.53 31.75 9.17
CA LYS A 383 7.58 31.53 8.18
C LYS A 383 8.30 30.20 8.44
N PRO A 384 8.91 29.56 7.44
CA PRO A 384 9.62 28.30 7.66
C PRO A 384 10.67 28.37 8.78
N LEU A 385 11.42 29.48 8.87
CA LEU A 385 12.44 29.69 9.90
C LEU A 385 11.87 29.81 11.32
N SER A 386 10.61 30.24 11.51
CA SER A 386 10.02 30.31 12.85
C SER A 386 9.71 28.93 13.45
N LEU A 387 9.70 27.89 12.61
CA LEU A 387 9.39 26.50 13.00
C LEU A 387 10.67 25.68 13.24
N ILE A 388 11.85 26.26 13.08
CA ILE A 388 13.13 25.55 13.19
C ILE A 388 13.31 24.94 14.60
N ARG A 389 13.84 23.72 14.66
CA ARG A 389 14.18 23.04 15.91
C ARG A 389 15.69 22.86 16.03
N ASP A 390 16.18 22.82 17.26
CA ASP A 390 17.59 22.55 17.58
C ASP A 390 17.90 21.08 17.34
N GLY A 391 18.89 20.81 16.48
CA GLY A 391 19.09 19.49 15.94
C GLY A 391 17.94 19.11 15.00
N GLY A 392 18.27 18.57 13.83
CA GLY A 392 17.28 18.23 12.84
C GLY A 392 17.88 18.28 11.45
N GLU A 393 17.38 17.41 10.60
CA GLU A 393 18.03 17.08 9.33
C GLU A 393 17.31 17.74 8.15
N PRO A 394 17.94 17.76 6.97
CA PRO A 394 17.28 18.13 5.75
C PRO A 394 16.06 17.25 5.47
N ALA A 395 14.96 17.85 5.00
CA ALA A 395 13.76 17.12 4.64
C ALA A 395 13.01 17.83 3.51
N GLN A 396 12.27 17.07 2.71
CA GLN A 396 11.39 17.61 1.68
C GLN A 396 10.04 16.92 1.75
N ILE A 397 8.95 17.69 1.70
CA ILE A 397 7.64 17.15 1.40
C ILE A 397 7.55 16.93 -0.12
N CYS A 398 7.22 15.71 -0.52
CA CYS A 398 7.06 15.32 -1.91
C CYS A 398 5.61 14.91 -2.14
N ARG A 399 5.06 15.19 -3.31
CA ARG A 399 3.68 14.86 -3.67
C ARG A 399 3.60 14.19 -5.03
N THR A 400 2.58 13.36 -5.17
CA THR A 400 1.94 13.15 -6.46
C THR A 400 0.70 14.03 -6.44
N HIS A 401 0.54 14.95 -7.39
CA HIS A 401 -0.63 15.83 -7.40
C HIS A 401 -1.03 16.18 -8.84
N PRO A 402 -1.95 15.43 -9.46
CA PRO A 402 -2.26 15.60 -10.88
C PRO A 402 -3.01 16.92 -11.17
N GLU A 403 -3.69 17.51 -10.17
CA GLU A 403 -4.38 18.78 -10.36
C GLU A 403 -3.44 19.99 -10.24
N GLU A 404 -2.22 19.87 -9.73
CA GLU A 404 -1.33 21.02 -9.47
C GLU A 404 0.01 20.84 -10.18
N GLY A 405 0.12 21.33 -11.42
CA GLY A 405 1.39 21.26 -12.16
C GLY A 405 1.89 19.84 -12.43
N PRO A 406 0.94 18.91 -12.73
CA PRO A 406 1.04 17.46 -12.48
C PRO A 406 2.29 17.00 -11.73
N GLU A 407 2.34 17.33 -10.44
CA GLU A 407 3.51 17.05 -9.60
C GLU A 407 3.74 15.54 -9.47
N THR A 408 4.99 15.10 -9.68
CA THR A 408 5.44 13.70 -9.58
C THR A 408 6.74 13.61 -8.78
N THR A 409 6.89 14.46 -7.77
CA THR A 409 8.13 14.56 -6.98
C THR A 409 8.36 13.31 -6.13
N ILE A 410 7.30 12.60 -5.76
CA ILE A 410 7.43 11.28 -5.13
C ILE A 410 8.12 10.29 -6.06
N LEU A 411 7.68 10.18 -7.32
CA LEU A 411 8.30 9.31 -8.31
C LEU A 411 9.78 9.67 -8.52
N GLU A 412 10.09 10.97 -8.66
CA GLU A 412 11.48 11.43 -8.79
C GLU A 412 12.34 11.02 -7.59
N VAL A 413 11.81 11.14 -6.35
CA VAL A 413 12.54 10.69 -5.15
C VAL A 413 12.78 9.19 -5.16
N TYR A 414 11.78 8.36 -5.53
CA TYR A 414 11.98 6.92 -5.66
C TYR A 414 13.06 6.59 -6.70
N GLU A 415 13.02 7.24 -7.86
CA GLU A 415 14.02 7.06 -8.93
C GLU A 415 15.43 7.49 -8.50
N LYS A 416 15.57 8.63 -7.83
CA LYS A 416 16.85 9.12 -7.31
C LYS A 416 17.38 8.23 -6.20
N ALA A 417 16.55 7.89 -5.21
CA ALA A 417 16.95 7.07 -4.09
C ALA A 417 17.43 5.68 -4.54
N LEU A 418 16.66 5.00 -5.39
CA LEU A 418 17.08 3.73 -5.98
C LEU A 418 18.22 3.88 -6.98
N GLY A 419 18.37 5.06 -7.60
CA GLY A 419 19.53 5.46 -8.40
C GLY A 419 20.84 5.54 -7.60
N ASN A 420 20.73 5.91 -6.34
CA ASN A 420 21.86 6.16 -5.44
C ASN A 420 22.17 4.96 -4.52
N VAL A 421 21.49 3.82 -4.68
CA VAL A 421 21.68 2.65 -3.81
C VAL A 421 23.02 1.96 -4.09
N HIS A 422 23.81 1.71 -3.04
CA HIS A 422 25.12 1.10 -3.12
C HIS A 422 25.23 -0.21 -2.34
N GLN A 423 24.48 -0.42 -1.25
CA GLN A 423 24.59 -1.61 -0.41
C GLN A 423 23.25 -2.36 -0.34
N TYR A 424 22.19 -1.65 0.03
CA TYR A 424 20.85 -2.22 0.09
C TYR A 424 19.73 -1.20 -0.13
N ALA A 425 18.63 -1.69 -0.68
CA ALA A 425 17.32 -1.05 -0.60
C ALA A 425 16.37 -1.94 0.20
N TYR A 426 15.62 -1.34 1.11
CA TYR A 426 14.50 -2.00 1.81
C TYR A 426 13.20 -1.29 1.48
N ILE A 427 12.20 -2.06 1.03
CA ILE A 427 10.88 -1.58 0.65
C ILE A 427 9.84 -2.32 1.47
N GLU A 428 9.03 -1.56 2.22
CA GLU A 428 7.82 -2.08 2.85
C GLU A 428 6.63 -1.32 2.24
N ASN A 429 5.91 -1.97 1.32
CA ASN A 429 4.87 -1.31 0.55
C ASN A 429 3.64 -2.20 0.35
N GLN A 430 2.44 -1.63 0.43
CA GLN A 430 1.18 -2.32 0.15
C GLN A 430 1.14 -2.92 -1.26
N TYR A 431 1.73 -2.21 -2.22
CA TYR A 431 1.84 -2.69 -3.59
C TYR A 431 3.27 -2.55 -4.09
N PHE A 432 3.74 -3.58 -4.78
CA PHE A 432 5.05 -3.62 -5.41
C PHE A 432 4.91 -3.93 -6.90
N ARG A 433 4.39 -2.96 -7.66
CA ARG A 433 3.92 -3.14 -9.04
C ARG A 433 4.22 -1.94 -9.94
N TYR A 434 5.50 -1.62 -10.10
CA TYR A 434 5.96 -0.54 -10.97
C TYR A 434 7.28 -0.89 -11.65
N LYS A 435 7.15 -1.59 -12.77
CA LYS A 435 8.25 -2.16 -13.57
C LYS A 435 9.47 -1.23 -13.80
N PRO A 436 9.32 0.08 -14.10
CA PRO A 436 10.48 0.93 -14.37
C PRO A 436 11.50 0.99 -13.21
N LEU A 437 11.05 0.87 -11.95
CA LEU A 437 11.98 0.85 -10.82
C LEU A 437 12.77 -0.48 -10.74
N ALA A 438 12.16 -1.61 -11.11
CA ALA A 438 12.87 -2.88 -11.22
C ALA A 438 13.92 -2.85 -12.34
N GLU A 439 13.58 -2.30 -13.50
CA GLU A 439 14.52 -2.13 -14.62
C GLU A 439 15.72 -1.27 -14.21
N ARG A 440 15.47 -0.19 -13.46
CA ARG A 440 16.52 0.68 -12.94
C ARG A 440 17.44 -0.05 -11.96
N LEU A 441 16.91 -0.78 -10.98
CA LEU A 441 17.71 -1.54 -10.01
C LEU A 441 18.56 -2.62 -10.70
N LYS A 442 17.96 -3.35 -11.64
CA LYS A 442 18.67 -4.36 -12.44
C LYS A 442 19.82 -3.73 -13.22
N LYS A 443 19.60 -2.56 -13.82
CA LYS A 443 20.64 -1.83 -14.55
C LYS A 443 21.77 -1.40 -13.61
N ILE A 444 21.45 -0.85 -12.45
CA ILE A 444 22.45 -0.38 -11.46
C ILE A 444 23.33 -1.52 -10.98
N ALA A 445 22.74 -2.67 -10.64
CA ALA A 445 23.48 -3.86 -10.25
C ALA A 445 24.45 -4.31 -11.36
N ALA A 446 23.97 -4.34 -12.61
CA ALA A 446 24.81 -4.70 -13.75
C ALA A 446 25.96 -3.70 -13.99
N ASP A 447 25.68 -2.40 -13.85
CA ASP A 447 26.69 -1.35 -13.97
C ASP A 447 27.78 -1.49 -12.88
N TYR A 448 27.39 -1.81 -11.63
CA TYR A 448 28.35 -2.05 -10.55
C TYR A 448 29.23 -3.27 -10.79
N VAL A 449 28.65 -4.37 -11.27
CA VAL A 449 29.42 -5.56 -11.66
C VAL A 449 30.40 -5.23 -12.78
N ALA A 450 29.96 -4.47 -13.79
CA ALA A 450 30.83 -4.04 -14.89
C ALA A 450 31.96 -3.10 -14.42
N ALA A 451 31.70 -2.29 -13.39
CA ALA A 451 32.69 -1.44 -12.74
C ALA A 451 33.64 -2.21 -11.78
N GLY A 452 33.49 -3.53 -11.63
CA GLY A 452 34.36 -4.37 -10.81
C GLY A 452 34.02 -4.42 -9.32
N LYS A 453 32.83 -3.95 -8.94
CA LYS A 453 32.34 -4.08 -7.55
C LYS A 453 32.20 -5.57 -7.20
N GLN A 454 32.83 -5.97 -6.11
CA GLN A 454 32.88 -7.38 -5.69
C GLN A 454 31.63 -7.81 -4.91
N GLN A 455 30.99 -6.89 -4.18
CA GLN A 455 29.81 -7.17 -3.37
C GLN A 455 28.52 -6.93 -4.16
N ASP A 456 27.58 -7.86 -4.05
CA ASP A 456 26.23 -7.72 -4.59
C ASP A 456 25.48 -6.55 -3.92
N LEU A 457 24.56 -5.95 -4.67
CA LEU A 457 23.52 -5.09 -4.15
C LEU A 457 22.41 -5.95 -3.54
N HIS A 458 21.84 -5.56 -2.40
CA HIS A 458 20.76 -6.33 -1.75
C HIS A 458 19.43 -5.58 -1.82
N LEU A 459 18.36 -6.29 -2.19
CA LEU A 459 17.00 -5.78 -2.21
C LEU A 459 16.13 -6.62 -1.28
N PHE A 460 15.54 -5.96 -0.29
CA PHE A 460 14.60 -6.56 0.64
C PHE A 460 13.22 -5.94 0.41
N VAL A 461 12.21 -6.77 0.11
CA VAL A 461 10.85 -6.33 -0.15
C VAL A 461 9.90 -7.04 0.80
N VAL A 462 9.04 -6.27 1.48
CA VAL A 462 7.92 -6.78 2.27
C VAL A 462 6.63 -6.20 1.67
N THR A 463 5.77 -7.08 1.14
CA THR A 463 4.54 -6.72 0.42
C THR A 463 3.45 -7.77 0.64
N ASN A 464 2.19 -7.44 0.35
CA ASN A 464 1.08 -8.40 0.38
C ASN A 464 1.09 -9.31 -0.84
N ASN A 465 0.51 -10.50 -0.67
CA ASN A 465 0.01 -11.28 -1.79
C ASN A 465 -1.19 -10.53 -2.43
N PRO A 466 -1.44 -10.65 -3.75
CA PRO A 466 -2.63 -10.08 -4.36
C PRO A 466 -3.91 -10.66 -3.74
N ASP A 467 -4.73 -9.82 -3.12
CA ASP A 467 -5.95 -10.23 -2.38
C ASP A 467 -7.22 -10.22 -3.25
N SER A 468 -7.12 -10.46 -4.55
CA SER A 468 -8.30 -10.45 -5.44
C SER A 468 -8.48 -11.77 -6.18
N GLY A 469 -9.73 -12.10 -6.49
CA GLY A 469 -10.08 -13.19 -7.41
C GLY A 469 -9.54 -13.05 -8.84
N HIS A 470 -8.74 -12.02 -9.08
CA HIS A 470 -8.04 -11.70 -10.30
C HIS A 470 -6.59 -11.35 -9.97
N PHE A 471 -5.68 -11.76 -10.85
CA PHE A 471 -4.26 -11.50 -10.75
C PHE A 471 -3.88 -10.03 -10.99
N SER A 472 -2.79 -9.57 -10.37
CA SER A 472 -2.17 -8.28 -10.72
C SER A 472 -1.03 -8.50 -11.72
N SER A 473 -1.31 -8.31 -13.01
CA SER A 473 -0.33 -8.33 -14.12
C SER A 473 0.86 -7.42 -13.83
N SER A 474 0.60 -6.24 -13.29
CA SER A 474 1.63 -5.28 -12.90
C SER A 474 2.56 -5.77 -11.76
N THR A 475 2.06 -6.58 -10.82
CA THR A 475 2.89 -7.21 -9.77
C THR A 475 3.80 -8.27 -10.37
N TYR A 476 3.27 -9.08 -11.28
CA TYR A 476 4.06 -10.05 -12.02
C TYR A 476 5.19 -9.42 -12.78
N GLU A 477 4.89 -8.40 -13.59
CA GLU A 477 5.88 -7.75 -14.44
C GLU A 477 7.02 -7.17 -13.60
N MET A 478 6.70 -6.63 -12.42
CA MET A 478 7.69 -6.18 -11.45
C MET A 478 8.59 -7.34 -10.97
N LEU A 479 7.99 -8.45 -10.52
CA LEU A 479 8.73 -9.61 -10.01
C LEU A 479 9.52 -10.32 -11.13
N ASP A 480 8.94 -10.54 -12.29
CA ASP A 480 9.56 -11.17 -13.46
C ASP A 480 10.76 -10.35 -13.96
N THR A 481 10.63 -9.02 -14.01
CA THR A 481 11.75 -8.12 -14.35
C THR A 481 12.94 -8.29 -13.37
N LEU A 482 12.64 -8.58 -12.11
CA LEU A 482 13.59 -8.88 -11.03
C LEU A 482 14.04 -10.35 -10.98
N GLY A 483 13.63 -11.21 -11.92
CA GLY A 483 13.94 -12.64 -11.90
C GLY A 483 13.23 -13.43 -10.79
N GLN A 484 12.10 -12.89 -10.30
CA GLN A 484 11.28 -13.42 -9.21
C GLN A 484 9.88 -13.85 -9.68
N GLY A 485 9.65 -13.98 -10.99
CA GLY A 485 8.33 -14.32 -11.55
C GLY A 485 7.79 -15.67 -11.07
N GLU A 486 8.66 -16.63 -10.74
CA GLU A 486 8.27 -17.93 -10.19
C GLU A 486 7.56 -17.85 -8.85
N LEU A 487 7.66 -16.73 -8.12
CA LEU A 487 6.92 -16.53 -6.87
C LEU A 487 5.40 -16.37 -7.08
N MET A 488 4.95 -16.27 -8.33
CA MET A 488 3.54 -16.27 -8.75
C MET A 488 3.30 -17.40 -9.76
N PRO A 489 3.44 -18.69 -9.37
CA PRO A 489 3.53 -19.82 -10.29
C PRO A 489 2.34 -19.98 -11.23
N LEU A 490 1.12 -19.71 -10.77
CA LEU A 490 -0.07 -19.80 -11.64
C LEU A 490 -0.05 -18.74 -12.73
N ALA A 491 0.32 -17.51 -12.39
CA ALA A 491 0.38 -16.44 -13.35
C ALA A 491 1.56 -16.55 -14.31
N HIS A 492 2.71 -16.95 -13.79
CA HIS A 492 3.87 -17.30 -14.58
C HIS A 492 3.50 -18.32 -15.66
N ARG A 493 2.84 -19.42 -15.26
CA ARG A 493 2.41 -20.49 -16.15
C ARG A 493 1.41 -20.02 -17.20
N ASP A 494 0.31 -19.39 -16.77
CA ASP A 494 -0.78 -19.02 -17.68
C ASP A 494 -0.34 -17.92 -18.66
N LEU A 495 0.48 -16.96 -18.23
CA LEU A 495 1.08 -15.98 -19.13
C LEU A 495 2.00 -16.66 -20.15
N LEU A 496 2.89 -17.56 -19.70
CA LEU A 496 3.74 -18.32 -20.62
C LEU A 496 2.90 -19.13 -21.62
N TYR A 497 1.79 -19.71 -21.18
CA TYR A 497 0.85 -20.40 -22.05
C TYR A 497 0.27 -19.44 -23.11
N ASP A 498 -0.26 -18.29 -22.70
CA ASP A 498 -0.84 -17.29 -23.60
C ASP A 498 0.20 -16.73 -24.60
N GLN A 499 1.40 -16.39 -24.12
CA GLN A 499 2.53 -15.95 -24.94
C GLN A 499 2.94 -17.02 -25.96
N ARG A 500 2.95 -18.29 -25.55
CA ARG A 500 3.24 -19.42 -26.42
C ARG A 500 2.14 -19.63 -27.46
N GLN A 501 0.87 -19.45 -27.12
CA GLN A 501 -0.23 -19.50 -28.09
C GLN A 501 -0.08 -18.40 -29.16
N LEU A 502 0.32 -17.18 -28.76
CA LEU A 502 0.64 -16.12 -29.72
C LEU A 502 1.81 -16.50 -30.64
N ALA A 503 2.89 -17.07 -30.09
CA ALA A 503 4.02 -17.53 -30.88
C ALA A 503 3.64 -18.67 -31.85
N TYR A 504 2.82 -19.63 -31.42
CA TYR A 504 2.27 -20.67 -32.29
C TYR A 504 1.39 -20.08 -33.39
N ARG A 505 0.51 -19.14 -33.04
CA ARG A 505 -0.39 -18.50 -34.02
C ARG A 505 0.40 -17.70 -35.05
N GLN A 506 1.43 -16.98 -34.63
CA GLN A 506 2.35 -16.28 -35.52
C GLN A 506 3.05 -17.25 -36.47
N ARG A 507 3.57 -18.38 -35.96
CA ARG A 507 4.22 -19.41 -36.77
C ARG A 507 3.25 -20.06 -37.77
N GLU A 508 2.03 -20.33 -37.35
CA GLU A 508 0.96 -20.88 -38.18
C GLU A 508 0.57 -19.91 -39.31
N LEU A 509 0.32 -18.64 -38.98
CA LEU A 509 -0.02 -17.60 -39.96
C LEU A 509 1.13 -17.33 -40.93
N ASN A 510 2.38 -17.45 -40.50
CA ASN A 510 3.56 -17.36 -41.37
C ASN A 510 3.70 -18.57 -42.31
N ALA A 511 3.14 -19.73 -41.95
CA ALA A 511 3.17 -20.93 -42.79
C ALA A 511 2.01 -21.01 -43.80
N ARG A 512 1.00 -20.13 -43.68
CA ARG A 512 -0.14 -20.04 -44.62
C ARG A 512 0.20 -19.18 -45.84
N ASP A 513 -0.46 -19.46 -46.96
CA ASP A 513 -0.33 -18.65 -48.17
C ASP A 513 -0.73 -17.17 -47.92
N PRO A 514 -0.02 -16.20 -48.53
CA PRO A 514 -0.33 -14.78 -48.38
C PRO A 514 -1.77 -14.46 -48.82
N SER A 515 -2.52 -13.79 -47.95
CA SER A 515 -3.84 -13.25 -48.26
C SER A 515 -4.16 -12.05 -47.37
N PRO A 516 -5.03 -11.12 -47.80
CA PRO A 516 -5.38 -9.94 -47.00
C PRO A 516 -5.91 -10.27 -45.60
N ALA A 517 -6.68 -11.37 -45.45
CA ALA A 517 -7.19 -11.82 -44.16
C ALA A 517 -6.07 -12.36 -43.25
N ARG A 518 -5.15 -13.15 -43.79
CA ARG A 518 -3.96 -13.64 -43.08
C ARG A 518 -3.06 -12.49 -42.63
N ASP A 519 -2.82 -11.51 -43.50
CA ASP A 519 -1.98 -10.35 -43.21
C ASP A 519 -2.59 -9.48 -42.11
N GLN A 520 -3.91 -9.28 -42.14
CA GLN A 520 -4.63 -8.55 -41.08
C GLN A 520 -4.57 -9.28 -39.74
N GLU A 521 -4.70 -10.61 -39.74
CA GLU A 521 -4.59 -11.41 -38.53
C GLU A 521 -3.15 -11.44 -38.00
N LEU A 522 -2.16 -11.59 -38.88
CA LEU A 522 -0.74 -11.54 -38.52
C LEU A 522 -0.39 -10.18 -37.90
N ALA A 523 -0.89 -9.08 -38.46
CA ALA A 523 -0.68 -7.76 -37.90
C ALA A 523 -1.28 -7.64 -36.48
N LYS A 524 -2.46 -8.23 -36.22
CA LYS A 524 -3.05 -8.28 -34.87
C LYS A 524 -2.20 -9.11 -33.90
N VAL A 525 -1.78 -10.30 -34.30
CA VAL A 525 -0.94 -11.18 -33.48
C VAL A 525 0.41 -10.52 -33.20
N GLN A 526 1.05 -9.93 -34.20
CA GLN A 526 2.31 -9.21 -34.03
C GLN A 526 2.16 -7.99 -33.11
N THR A 527 1.02 -7.29 -33.18
CA THR A 527 0.70 -6.20 -32.24
C THR A 527 0.60 -6.74 -30.81
N GLN A 528 -0.16 -7.82 -30.59
CA GLN A 528 -0.27 -8.47 -29.27
C GLN A 528 1.07 -9.00 -28.74
N MET A 529 1.90 -9.56 -29.63
CA MET A 529 3.25 -10.01 -29.28
C MET A 529 4.14 -8.84 -28.87
N ASN A 530 4.10 -7.73 -29.60
CA ASN A 530 4.88 -6.53 -29.29
C ASN A 530 4.42 -5.90 -27.96
N GLU A 531 3.10 -5.83 -27.72
CA GLU A 531 2.51 -5.38 -26.46
C GLU A 531 3.00 -6.22 -25.27
N GLN A 532 3.22 -7.52 -25.47
CA GLN A 532 3.73 -8.45 -24.45
C GLN A 532 5.26 -8.60 -24.45
N GLY A 533 5.99 -7.79 -25.24
CA GLY A 533 7.45 -7.83 -25.32
C GLY A 533 8.03 -9.11 -25.97
N ILE A 534 7.23 -9.84 -26.73
CA ILE A 534 7.63 -11.10 -27.37
C ILE A 534 8.35 -10.82 -28.69
N GLY A 535 9.67 -10.61 -28.61
CA GLY A 535 10.55 -10.54 -29.78
C GLY A 535 10.78 -11.91 -30.45
N PRO A 536 11.43 -11.96 -31.63
CA PRO A 536 11.66 -13.22 -32.38
C PRO A 536 12.36 -14.30 -31.56
N SER A 537 13.45 -13.95 -30.87
CA SER A 537 14.20 -14.90 -30.03
C SER A 537 13.37 -15.43 -28.86
N ARG A 538 12.55 -14.57 -28.24
CA ARG A 538 11.64 -14.96 -27.16
C ARG A 538 10.53 -15.88 -27.66
N ALA A 539 10.02 -15.65 -28.87
CA ALA A 539 9.03 -16.51 -29.49
C ALA A 539 9.60 -17.93 -29.73
N ASP A 540 10.83 -18.05 -30.19
CA ASP A 540 11.50 -19.35 -30.39
C ASP A 540 11.73 -20.09 -29.06
N GLU A 541 12.16 -19.38 -28.01
CA GLU A 541 12.27 -19.92 -26.65
C GLU A 541 10.93 -20.46 -26.14
N LEU A 542 9.86 -19.68 -26.26
CA LEU A 542 8.52 -20.06 -25.81
C LEU A 542 8.01 -21.33 -26.52
N LEU A 543 8.32 -21.47 -27.80
CA LEU A 543 7.94 -22.65 -28.59
C LEU A 543 8.72 -23.90 -28.14
N ALA A 544 9.99 -23.75 -27.74
CA ALA A 544 10.86 -24.82 -27.28
C ALA A 544 10.64 -25.22 -25.80
N MET A 545 10.06 -24.34 -25.00
CA MET A 545 9.77 -24.60 -23.59
C MET A 545 8.64 -25.63 -23.40
N ASP A 546 8.79 -26.48 -22.38
CA ASP A 546 7.70 -27.27 -21.81
C ASP A 546 7.03 -26.45 -20.70
N PRO A 547 5.83 -25.85 -20.94
CA PRO A 547 5.15 -25.02 -19.95
C PRO A 547 4.72 -25.81 -18.71
N ASN A 548 4.65 -27.14 -18.80
CA ASN A 548 4.30 -28.01 -17.69
C ASN A 548 5.51 -28.49 -16.90
N LYS A 549 6.74 -28.28 -17.36
CA LYS A 549 7.95 -28.72 -16.64
C LYS A 549 8.04 -28.07 -15.25
N HIS A 550 7.85 -26.75 -15.19
CA HIS A 550 7.92 -25.98 -13.96
C HIS A 550 6.67 -26.21 -13.08
N TYR A 551 5.49 -26.39 -13.68
CA TYR A 551 4.29 -26.79 -12.93
C TYR A 551 4.41 -28.20 -12.37
N ASN A 552 4.95 -29.18 -13.10
CA ASN A 552 5.17 -30.52 -12.57
C ASN A 552 6.18 -30.50 -11.43
N GLN A 553 7.14 -29.57 -11.41
CA GLN A 553 8.03 -29.34 -10.26
C GLN A 553 7.32 -28.65 -9.10
N ALA A 554 6.52 -27.60 -9.36
CA ALA A 554 5.76 -26.85 -8.34
C ALA A 554 4.53 -27.61 -7.79
N ALA A 555 3.94 -28.49 -8.58
CA ALA A 555 2.85 -29.40 -8.20
C ALA A 555 3.39 -30.70 -7.60
N ALA A 556 4.63 -31.10 -7.92
CA ALA A 556 5.30 -32.22 -7.26
C ALA A 556 5.74 -31.90 -5.83
N ARG A 557 5.77 -30.63 -5.41
CA ARG A 557 5.84 -30.15 -4.02
C ARG A 557 5.94 -28.63 -4.03
N GLU A 558 5.56 -28.02 -2.91
CA GLU A 558 6.04 -26.72 -2.40
C GLU A 558 7.58 -26.68 -2.27
N LEU A 559 8.28 -26.91 -3.38
CA LEU A 559 9.72 -26.83 -3.49
C LEU A 559 10.12 -25.35 -3.50
N GLU A 560 11.30 -25.06 -2.98
CA GLU A 560 11.88 -23.73 -3.11
C GLU A 560 12.01 -23.40 -4.61
N PRO A 561 11.41 -22.30 -5.11
CA PRO A 561 11.54 -21.93 -6.52
C PRO A 561 13.00 -21.62 -6.85
N GLU A 562 13.40 -21.98 -8.07
CA GLU A 562 14.76 -21.77 -8.56
C GLU A 562 14.86 -20.33 -9.07
N LEU A 563 15.06 -19.41 -8.13
CA LEU A 563 15.16 -17.98 -8.45
C LEU A 563 16.48 -17.67 -9.16
N LEU A 564 16.38 -17.01 -10.31
CA LEU A 564 17.53 -16.52 -11.08
C LEU A 564 17.60 -14.99 -10.97
N PRO A 565 18.11 -14.43 -9.86
CA PRO A 565 18.18 -12.99 -9.71
C PRO A 565 19.17 -12.40 -10.73
N PRO A 566 18.99 -11.13 -11.13
CA PRO A 566 19.95 -10.44 -11.97
C PRO A 566 21.36 -10.49 -11.39
N LYS A 567 22.37 -10.67 -12.25
CA LYS A 567 23.77 -10.67 -11.83
C LYS A 567 24.10 -9.39 -11.04
N GLY A 568 24.71 -9.54 -9.87
CA GLY A 568 25.07 -8.42 -9.00
C GLY A 568 23.96 -7.94 -8.05
N LEU A 569 22.80 -8.61 -8.05
CA LEU A 569 21.64 -8.26 -7.24
C LEU A 569 21.15 -9.49 -6.46
N LYS A 570 21.07 -9.38 -5.14
CA LYS A 570 20.47 -10.36 -4.25
C LYS A 570 19.11 -9.84 -3.81
N ILE A 571 18.08 -10.69 -3.89
CA ILE A 571 16.68 -10.25 -3.70
C ILE A 571 16.00 -11.19 -2.71
N ILE A 572 15.27 -10.61 -1.76
CA ILE A 572 14.28 -11.30 -0.95
C ILE A 572 12.96 -10.56 -1.11
N VAL A 573 11.92 -11.30 -1.47
CA VAL A 573 10.53 -10.82 -1.47
C VAL A 573 9.76 -11.64 -0.44
N ALA A 574 9.24 -10.96 0.57
CA ALA A 574 8.57 -11.56 1.71
C ALA A 574 7.18 -10.95 1.90
N THR A 575 6.35 -11.70 2.61
CA THR A 575 5.11 -11.24 3.23
C THR A 575 5.19 -11.46 4.74
N LEU A 576 4.19 -10.98 5.47
CA LEU A 576 4.13 -11.08 6.93
C LEU A 576 2.98 -11.99 7.36
N VAL A 577 3.26 -12.86 8.32
CA VAL A 577 2.30 -13.83 8.86
C VAL A 577 2.35 -13.85 10.38
N SER A 578 1.16 -13.80 10.98
CA SER A 578 0.93 -14.02 12.40
C SER A 578 0.65 -15.51 12.65
N CYS A 579 1.07 -16.00 13.81
CA CYS A 579 0.95 -17.39 14.21
C CYS A 579 0.28 -17.53 15.57
N LYS A 580 -0.55 -18.56 15.73
CA LYS A 580 -1.13 -18.99 17.01
C LYS A 580 -0.86 -20.47 17.24
N ASP A 581 -0.37 -20.79 18.44
CA ASP A 581 -0.18 -22.17 18.88
C ASP A 581 -1.53 -22.84 19.14
N GLY A 582 -1.75 -24.00 18.52
CA GLY A 582 -3.00 -24.76 18.68
C GLY A 582 -3.06 -25.64 19.95
N SER A 583 -2.15 -25.45 20.92
CA SER A 583 -2.06 -26.26 22.14
C SER A 583 -3.24 -26.05 23.13
N GLY A 584 -4.12 -25.07 22.88
CA GLY A 584 -5.28 -24.75 23.72
C GLY A 584 -6.62 -25.38 23.31
N ALA A 585 -6.72 -26.04 22.15
CA ALA A 585 -7.97 -26.66 21.70
C ALA A 585 -7.88 -28.20 21.76
N SER A 586 -8.03 -28.76 22.96
CA SER A 586 -8.37 -30.18 23.12
C SER A 586 -9.85 -30.37 22.75
N THR A 587 -10.15 -30.38 21.45
CA THR A 587 -11.33 -31.09 20.97
C THR A 587 -10.86 -32.46 20.50
N ALA A 588 -11.31 -33.52 21.19
CA ALA A 588 -11.06 -34.88 20.77
C ALA A 588 -11.34 -35.01 19.26
N PRO A 589 -10.41 -35.56 18.45
CA PRO A 589 -10.60 -35.65 17.01
C PRO A 589 -11.87 -36.46 16.72
N MET A 590 -12.80 -35.90 15.95
CA MET A 590 -13.92 -36.66 15.42
C MET A 590 -13.39 -37.90 14.68
N ALA A 591 -14.07 -39.04 14.83
CA ALA A 591 -13.69 -40.27 14.17
C ALA A 591 -13.62 -40.06 12.65
N LYS A 592 -12.40 -40.11 12.09
CA LYS A 592 -12.15 -39.91 10.67
C LYS A 592 -12.70 -41.06 9.85
N THR A 593 -13.32 -40.76 8.72
CA THR A 593 -13.80 -41.77 7.77
C THR A 593 -12.62 -42.54 7.15
N ARG A 594 -12.90 -43.65 6.48
CA ARG A 594 -11.86 -44.45 5.80
C ARG A 594 -11.18 -43.66 4.68
N GLU A 595 -11.93 -42.83 3.96
CA GLU A 595 -11.40 -41.95 2.91
C GLU A 595 -10.51 -40.85 3.51
N GLN A 596 -10.92 -40.21 4.61
CA GLN A 596 -10.10 -39.22 5.31
C GLN A 596 -8.76 -39.78 5.79
N ARG A 597 -8.72 -41.05 6.23
CA ARG A 597 -7.47 -41.73 6.61
C ARG A 597 -6.57 -42.06 5.42
N GLN A 598 -7.16 -42.38 4.26
CA GLN A 598 -6.40 -42.62 3.03
C GLN A 598 -5.80 -41.32 2.51
N THR A 599 -6.59 -40.24 2.43
CA THR A 599 -6.12 -38.90 2.05
C THR A 599 -5.03 -38.40 2.99
N GLU A 600 -5.18 -38.61 4.30
CA GLU A 600 -4.17 -38.24 5.29
C GLU A 600 -2.90 -39.09 5.18
N HIS A 601 -3.01 -40.36 4.81
CA HIS A 601 -1.86 -41.23 4.51
C HIS A 601 -1.11 -40.75 3.26
N ASP A 602 -1.83 -40.44 2.18
CA ASP A 602 -1.24 -39.96 0.92
C ASP A 602 -0.60 -38.57 1.10
N ILE A 603 -1.22 -37.68 1.89
CA ILE A 603 -0.65 -36.38 2.31
C ILE A 603 0.60 -36.58 3.17
N THR A 604 0.56 -37.50 4.14
CA THR A 604 1.68 -37.81 5.05
C THR A 604 2.86 -38.42 4.30
N GLU A 605 2.62 -39.22 3.26
CA GLU A 605 3.65 -39.80 2.40
C GLU A 605 4.35 -38.72 1.54
N HIS A 606 3.62 -37.67 1.13
CA HIS A 606 4.14 -36.63 0.25
C HIS A 606 4.74 -35.41 0.98
N LEU A 607 4.16 -34.98 2.10
CA LEU A 607 4.54 -33.78 2.88
C LEU A 607 5.21 -34.10 4.23
N GLY A 608 5.26 -35.38 4.61
CA GLY A 608 5.60 -35.79 5.97
C GLY A 608 4.39 -35.68 6.92
N PRO A 609 4.46 -36.27 8.12
CA PRO A 609 3.36 -36.20 9.07
C PRO A 609 3.14 -34.75 9.53
N GLU A 610 1.88 -34.33 9.69
CA GLU A 610 1.57 -33.12 10.45
C GLU A 610 2.12 -33.28 11.87
N GLN A 611 2.96 -32.34 12.33
CA GLN A 611 3.63 -32.43 13.62
C GLN A 611 3.03 -31.49 14.67
N GLY A 612 2.35 -30.43 14.24
CA GLY A 612 1.76 -29.44 15.13
C GLY A 612 0.34 -29.02 14.72
N THR A 613 -0.18 -28.04 15.47
CA THR A 613 -1.53 -27.50 15.32
C THR A 613 -1.53 -25.98 15.14
N ALA A 614 -0.39 -25.40 14.79
CA ALA A 614 -0.25 -23.96 14.61
C ALA A 614 -1.14 -23.45 13.48
N GLN A 615 -1.74 -22.29 13.71
CA GLN A 615 -2.58 -21.58 12.75
C GLN A 615 -1.91 -20.29 12.31
N TYR A 616 -2.14 -19.90 11.06
CA TYR A 616 -1.48 -18.75 10.42
C TYR A 616 -2.49 -17.78 9.84
N LYS A 617 -2.20 -16.48 9.93
CA LYS A 617 -3.03 -15.41 9.38
C LYS A 617 -2.12 -14.34 8.80
N SER A 618 -2.38 -13.93 7.55
CA SER A 618 -1.62 -12.87 6.90
C SER A 618 -1.73 -11.57 7.71
N ILE A 619 -0.61 -10.89 7.83
CA ILE A 619 -0.52 -9.53 8.37
C ILE A 619 -0.54 -8.61 7.15
N TYR A 620 -1.56 -7.77 7.05
CA TYR A 620 -1.71 -6.88 5.91
C TYR A 620 -0.72 -5.74 5.98
N VAL A 621 0.20 -5.68 5.01
CA VAL A 621 1.20 -4.62 4.85
C VAL A 621 0.54 -3.42 4.17
N HIS A 622 0.23 -2.37 4.92
CA HIS A 622 -0.28 -1.11 4.38
C HIS A 622 0.77 0.01 4.37
N SER A 623 2.00 -0.27 4.81
CA SER A 623 3.12 0.67 4.79
C SER A 623 3.44 1.19 3.38
N LYS A 624 4.17 2.32 3.31
CA LYS A 624 4.78 2.88 2.08
C LYS A 624 6.16 3.48 2.38
N LEU A 625 7.11 2.63 2.73
CA LEU A 625 8.47 3.01 3.13
C LEU A 625 9.50 2.53 2.10
N LEU A 626 10.49 3.38 1.82
CA LEU A 626 11.76 3.01 1.20
C LEU A 626 12.91 3.46 2.10
N LEU A 627 13.86 2.56 2.36
CA LEU A 627 15.15 2.84 2.98
C LEU A 627 16.29 2.53 2.00
N VAL A 628 17.33 3.36 2.02
CA VAL A 628 18.54 3.18 1.21
C VAL A 628 19.77 3.39 2.09
N ASP A 629 20.62 2.36 2.16
CA ASP A 629 22.00 2.39 2.69
C ASP A 629 22.22 2.96 4.10
N ASP A 630 21.24 2.92 5.02
CA ASP A 630 21.30 3.66 6.29
C ASP A 630 21.59 5.17 6.07
N LEU A 631 21.18 5.74 4.92
CA LEU A 631 21.44 7.14 4.53
C LEU A 631 20.16 7.92 4.23
N PHE A 632 19.19 7.27 3.57
CA PHE A 632 18.00 7.94 3.07
C PHE A 632 16.74 7.12 3.34
N PHE A 633 15.65 7.81 3.67
CA PHE A 633 14.32 7.22 3.63
C PHE A 633 13.29 8.14 2.98
N THR A 634 12.24 7.53 2.43
CA THR A 634 10.98 8.21 2.13
C THR A 634 9.80 7.43 2.70
N LEU A 635 8.87 8.13 3.34
CA LEU A 635 7.65 7.55 3.93
C LEU A 635 6.46 8.44 3.59
N GLY A 636 5.31 7.84 3.29
CA GLY A 636 4.05 8.55 3.24
C GLY A 636 2.89 7.68 2.81
N SER A 637 2.09 8.19 1.87
CA SER A 637 0.87 7.52 1.41
C SER A 637 1.02 6.81 0.05
N ALA A 638 2.09 7.09 -0.70
CA ALA A 638 2.24 6.63 -2.07
C ALA A 638 2.67 5.16 -2.21
N ASN A 639 1.80 4.36 -2.81
CA ASN A 639 2.12 2.98 -3.18
C ASN A 639 3.08 2.93 -4.39
N ILE A 640 3.81 1.82 -4.54
CA ILE A 640 4.63 1.57 -5.74
C ILE A 640 3.74 0.99 -6.84
N ASN A 641 2.95 1.86 -7.48
CA ASN A 641 2.12 1.56 -8.65
C ASN A 641 1.90 2.82 -9.50
N GLU A 642 1.39 2.67 -10.72
CA GLU A 642 1.09 3.80 -11.61
C GLU A 642 0.11 4.81 -10.98
N ARG A 643 -0.90 4.32 -10.26
CA ARG A 643 -1.93 5.15 -9.63
C ARG A 643 -1.34 6.15 -8.64
N SER A 644 -0.62 5.70 -7.62
CA SER A 644 -0.05 6.56 -6.57
C SER A 644 1.12 7.39 -7.09
N LEU A 645 1.91 6.89 -8.05
CA LEU A 645 3.09 7.62 -8.54
C LEU A 645 2.75 8.72 -9.56
N LYS A 646 1.55 8.71 -10.17
CA LYS A 646 1.17 9.69 -11.21
C LYS A 646 -0.24 10.30 -11.12
N TYR A 647 -1.22 9.64 -10.49
CA TYR A 647 -2.64 9.93 -10.71
C TYR A 647 -3.48 10.16 -9.45
N ASP A 648 -3.17 9.55 -8.32
CA ASP A 648 -3.77 9.90 -7.03
C ASP A 648 -3.05 11.12 -6.45
N SER A 649 -3.75 11.89 -5.60
CA SER A 649 -3.02 12.87 -4.79
C SER A 649 -2.39 12.15 -3.59
N GLU A 650 -1.07 12.11 -3.53
CA GLU A 650 -0.28 11.45 -2.49
C GLU A 650 0.65 12.46 -1.81
N LEU A 651 1.20 12.10 -0.65
CA LEU A 651 2.20 12.90 0.05
C LEU A 651 3.17 12.00 0.81
N ASN A 652 4.47 12.24 0.58
CA ASN A 652 5.57 11.64 1.32
C ASN A 652 6.46 12.72 1.95
N ILE A 653 7.25 12.33 2.94
CA ILE A 653 8.43 13.05 3.39
C ILE A 653 9.68 12.27 2.94
N ALA A 654 10.64 12.97 2.34
CA ALA A 654 11.93 12.45 1.89
C ALA A 654 13.05 13.05 2.73
N MET A 655 13.93 12.21 3.29
CA MET A 655 14.98 12.67 4.22
C MET A 655 16.29 11.88 4.05
N PRO A 656 17.42 12.55 3.75
CA PRO A 656 18.76 11.99 3.97
C PRO A 656 19.08 12.04 5.47
N SER A 657 18.58 11.04 6.20
CA SER A 657 18.65 10.94 7.66
C SER A 657 19.27 9.60 8.06
N PRO A 658 20.59 9.53 8.29
CA PRO A 658 21.24 8.25 8.56
C PRO A 658 20.73 7.56 9.84
N GLN A 659 20.56 8.33 10.92
CA GLN A 659 20.14 7.82 12.22
C GLN A 659 18.70 7.29 12.16
N THR A 660 17.78 8.02 11.53
CA THR A 660 16.38 7.58 11.41
C THR A 660 16.26 6.40 10.45
N THR A 661 16.98 6.42 9.32
CA THR A 661 17.01 5.29 8.37
C THR A 661 17.50 4.01 9.05
N ARG A 662 18.58 4.09 9.83
CA ARG A 662 19.07 2.97 10.63
C ARG A 662 18.04 2.49 11.66
N THR A 663 17.41 3.43 12.37
CA THR A 663 16.37 3.11 13.37
C THR A 663 15.22 2.34 12.73
N TRP A 664 14.76 2.75 11.55
CA TRP A 664 13.76 2.01 10.78
C TRP A 664 14.24 0.60 10.45
N ARG A 665 15.43 0.46 9.87
CA ARG A 665 16.00 -0.85 9.51
C ARG A 665 16.07 -1.78 10.73
N GLU A 666 16.74 -1.33 11.79
CA GLU A 666 16.98 -2.14 12.99
C GLU A 666 15.67 -2.61 13.62
N ARG A 667 14.73 -1.68 13.79
CA ARG A 667 13.45 -1.95 14.44
C ARG A 667 12.55 -2.87 13.61
N LEU A 668 12.40 -2.61 12.30
CA LEU A 668 11.51 -3.38 11.45
C LEU A 668 12.09 -4.78 11.18
N TRP A 669 13.39 -4.87 10.93
CA TRP A 669 14.01 -6.16 10.64
C TRP A 669 14.02 -7.09 11.85
N GLU A 670 14.23 -6.55 13.06
CA GLU A 670 14.07 -7.33 14.28
C GLU A 670 12.62 -7.79 14.48
N MET A 671 11.66 -6.88 14.31
CA MET A 671 10.23 -7.18 14.44
C MET A 671 9.74 -8.26 13.47
N HIS A 672 10.23 -8.23 12.23
CA HIS A 672 9.82 -9.12 11.16
C HIS A 672 10.54 -10.45 11.22
N SER A 673 11.86 -10.46 11.38
CA SER A 673 12.66 -11.69 11.39
C SER A 673 12.70 -12.40 12.75
N GLY A 674 12.38 -11.69 13.84
CA GLY A 674 12.63 -12.17 15.21
C GLY A 674 14.11 -12.21 15.59
N LYS A 675 14.98 -11.56 14.80
CA LYS A 675 16.43 -11.50 15.00
C LYS A 675 16.93 -10.07 14.86
N ALA A 676 17.70 -9.61 15.84
CA ALA A 676 18.36 -8.31 15.75
C ALA A 676 19.31 -8.25 14.53
N PRO A 677 19.26 -7.19 13.71
CA PRO A 677 20.17 -7.01 12.59
C PRO A 677 21.64 -6.92 13.01
N LYS A 678 22.53 -7.27 12.09
CA LYS A 678 23.97 -7.21 12.34
C LYS A 678 24.47 -5.77 12.34
N SER A 679 25.33 -5.48 13.31
CA SER A 679 25.94 -4.16 13.52
C SER A 679 27.40 -4.22 13.97
N ASN A 680 27.98 -5.43 14.04
CA ASN A 680 29.31 -5.66 14.61
C ASN A 680 30.43 -5.83 13.57
N LYS A 681 30.10 -5.85 12.28
CA LYS A 681 31.10 -5.90 11.20
C LYS A 681 31.72 -4.54 10.91
N LYS A 682 32.84 -4.57 10.18
CA LYS A 682 33.62 -3.38 9.87
C LYS A 682 32.90 -2.48 8.86
N THR A 683 32.13 -3.08 7.94
CA THR A 683 31.37 -2.33 6.94
C THR A 683 29.89 -2.65 7.00
N LEU A 684 29.06 -1.70 6.54
CA LEU A 684 27.63 -1.93 6.34
C LEU A 684 27.38 -3.08 5.36
N SER A 685 28.16 -3.17 4.29
CA SER A 685 28.02 -4.23 3.27
C SER A 685 28.14 -5.64 3.85
N GLU A 686 29.06 -5.85 4.80
CA GLU A 686 29.25 -7.14 5.48
C GLU A 686 28.06 -7.46 6.39
N ASN A 687 27.57 -6.45 7.14
CA ASN A 687 26.37 -6.63 7.97
C ASN A 687 25.13 -6.98 7.12
N ILE A 688 24.94 -6.29 5.99
CA ILE A 688 23.82 -6.51 5.08
C ILE A 688 23.86 -7.90 4.45
N ALA A 689 25.04 -8.41 4.08
CA ALA A 689 25.18 -9.77 3.57
C ALA A 689 24.80 -10.81 4.64
N ASP A 690 25.26 -10.63 5.89
CA ASP A 690 24.85 -11.51 6.99
C ASP A 690 23.34 -11.41 7.27
N ASP A 691 22.75 -10.21 7.21
CA ASP A 691 21.32 -10.00 7.40
C ASP A 691 20.48 -10.64 6.28
N TYR A 692 20.98 -10.64 5.04
CA TYR A 692 20.36 -11.36 3.93
C TYR A 692 20.26 -12.86 4.22
N GLU A 693 21.35 -13.48 4.64
CA GLU A 693 21.39 -14.90 5.01
C GLU A 693 20.49 -15.22 6.22
N ILE A 694 20.31 -14.27 7.15
CA ILE A 694 19.38 -14.42 8.26
C ILE A 694 17.94 -14.41 7.77
N TRP A 695 17.58 -13.45 6.92
CA TRP A 695 16.23 -13.36 6.35
C TRP A 695 15.91 -14.59 5.52
N ASP A 696 16.82 -15.01 4.64
CA ASP A 696 16.67 -16.20 3.81
C ASP A 696 16.42 -17.44 4.67
N ARG A 697 17.26 -17.65 5.70
CA ARG A 697 17.09 -18.75 6.65
C ARG A 697 15.77 -18.68 7.41
N VAL A 698 15.37 -17.51 7.93
CA VAL A 698 14.10 -17.36 8.67
C VAL A 698 12.93 -17.69 7.75
N ILE A 699 12.96 -17.22 6.50
CA ILE A 699 11.92 -17.49 5.51
C ILE A 699 11.85 -18.97 5.17
N THR A 700 12.98 -19.62 4.89
CA THR A 700 13.05 -21.07 4.61
C THR A 700 12.63 -21.92 5.81
N ASP A 701 13.08 -21.59 7.02
CA ASP A 701 12.68 -22.29 8.24
C ASP A 701 11.18 -22.11 8.51
N ASN A 702 10.64 -20.91 8.32
CA ASN A 702 9.21 -20.64 8.47
C ASN A 702 8.38 -21.39 7.41
N TRP A 703 8.86 -21.47 6.17
CA TRP A 703 8.24 -22.28 5.12
C TRP A 703 8.12 -23.76 5.53
N GLU A 704 9.21 -24.35 6.01
CA GLU A 704 9.23 -25.73 6.50
C GLU A 704 8.36 -25.95 7.74
N LYS A 705 8.24 -24.94 8.60
CA LYS A 705 7.34 -24.96 9.77
C LYS A 705 5.87 -24.87 9.36
N GLN A 706 5.54 -24.07 8.36
CA GLN A 706 4.19 -23.96 7.83
C GLN A 706 3.69 -25.31 7.30
N LYS A 707 4.52 -26.03 6.53
CA LYS A 707 4.24 -27.42 6.09
C LYS A 707 3.91 -28.37 7.23
N LYS A 708 4.60 -28.21 8.36
CA LYS A 708 4.47 -29.08 9.55
C LYS A 708 3.47 -28.56 10.59
N LYS A 709 2.81 -27.42 10.33
CA LYS A 709 1.94 -26.69 11.28
C LYS A 709 2.62 -26.37 12.62
N LEU A 710 3.87 -25.89 12.57
CA LEU A 710 4.68 -25.53 13.73
C LEU A 710 4.79 -24.00 13.94
N PRO A 711 5.00 -23.52 15.18
CA PRO A 711 5.13 -22.08 15.44
C PRO A 711 6.30 -21.43 14.69
N LEU A 712 6.08 -20.23 14.15
CA LEU A 712 7.07 -19.47 13.36
C LEU A 712 8.21 -18.90 14.23
N MET A 713 9.38 -18.66 13.64
CA MET A 713 10.53 -18.02 14.30
C MET A 713 10.45 -16.49 14.34
N GLY A 714 9.60 -15.94 13.49
CA GLY A 714 9.37 -14.52 13.23
C GLY A 714 8.17 -14.41 12.30
N LYS A 715 7.87 -13.20 11.84
CA LYS A 715 6.71 -12.91 10.99
C LYS A 715 7.01 -13.02 9.49
N LEU A 716 8.29 -13.01 9.10
CA LEU A 716 8.70 -13.13 7.70
C LEU A 716 8.35 -14.51 7.13
N VAL A 717 7.60 -14.50 6.03
CA VAL A 717 7.35 -15.68 5.20
C VAL A 717 7.65 -15.32 3.76
N ARG A 718 8.04 -16.31 2.96
CA ARG A 718 8.28 -16.12 1.53
C ARG A 718 7.03 -15.55 0.87
N PHE A 719 7.20 -14.54 0.02
CA PHE A 719 6.12 -14.18 -0.88
C PHE A 719 5.88 -15.36 -1.84
N TRP A 720 4.66 -15.87 -1.87
CA TRP A 720 4.29 -17.01 -2.70
C TRP A 720 2.79 -16.99 -2.98
N ASP A 721 2.42 -16.73 -4.24
CA ASP A 721 1.03 -16.65 -4.69
C ASP A 721 0.65 -17.86 -5.56
N VAL A 722 0.06 -18.87 -4.91
CA VAL A 722 -0.49 -20.09 -5.55
C VAL A 722 -1.99 -20.05 -5.78
N VAL A 723 -2.66 -18.99 -5.32
CA VAL A 723 -4.12 -18.97 -5.24
C VAL A 723 -4.72 -18.20 -6.42
N THR A 724 -3.98 -17.24 -6.97
CA THR A 724 -4.50 -16.33 -7.99
C THR A 724 -4.25 -16.85 -9.42
N PRO A 725 -5.28 -17.29 -10.16
CA PRO A 725 -5.13 -17.66 -11.57
C PRO A 725 -4.88 -16.43 -12.45
N TYR A 726 -4.18 -16.56 -13.57
CA TYR A 726 -4.06 -15.48 -14.55
C TYR A 726 -5.41 -15.29 -15.25
N ALA A 727 -6.17 -14.34 -14.75
CA ALA A 727 -7.17 -13.66 -15.53
C ALA A 727 -6.54 -12.36 -16.03
N LYS A 728 -6.88 -11.92 -17.24
CA LYS A 728 -6.57 -10.55 -17.68
C LYS A 728 -7.08 -9.60 -16.59
N ALA A 729 -6.16 -8.91 -15.93
CA ALA A 729 -6.49 -7.99 -14.87
C ALA A 729 -7.47 -6.94 -15.39
N LEU A 730 -8.43 -6.56 -14.54
CA LEU A 730 -9.19 -5.31 -14.68
C LEU A 730 -8.42 -4.14 -14.03
N ASP A 731 -7.15 -4.35 -13.66
CA ASP A 731 -6.36 -3.36 -12.93
C ASP A 731 -6.24 -2.06 -13.69
#